data_AF-A0A2M8B9P9-F1
#
_entry.id   AF-A0A2M8B9P9-F1
#
_cell.length_a   1.000
_cell.length_b   1.000
_cell.length_c   1.000
_cell.angle_alpha   90.00
_cell.angle_beta   90.00
_cell.angle_gamma   90.00
#
_symmetry.space_group_name_H-M   'P 1'
#
loop_
_entity.id
_entity.type
_entity.pdbx_description
1 polymer ?
#
loop_
_entity_poly.entity_id
_entity_poly.type
_entity_poly.pdbx_seq_one_letter_code
_entity_poly.pdbx_strand_id
1 'polypeptide(L)'
;MTCGTDTVTLGDGTSCTVMDNGNNTLTIDCEDGTSTTFATPPMVTTLNSERANANAGQAACIVCHDGGKLAGVDAVHAGVTDPLMDLNFEVVQVWNNAGALAVDFAVSDANGPITNLTMDPIRIYVNQYEPAVNAYDLNVWSMDHLYERGTTSGAASRFVQTAPGEYTYTFLETIADAIANDGAIATNTQQLAARISGFGSYNRINAIYQFTGLPMADLDVATEVSSPVGNIVDTAACESCHGPRIGNVGHGGGYNKVEICRNCHTPDDANFVTDGLYLAFMIHQVHSSIDHTAGGTLPGIDWSEVTYPQDVNNCAKCHTGDQGDLWNTHPTAEVCQSCHTTVDLANAATTHVGGQQTTNAACATCHSPAMIKGYHVSGMSTPNNPGVPAGAAVITYAINGVTVTNDIATVNFSITADGTPMTLTTIPPAGYSASNVGFLLAYSLPQDGIAEPADFNNLGRSAAQPISVSLSSVAANLTAGTASGTYDVTLTANPFPAGATMRSVALQGYFTQSVGTASIARHAASVVMAADGDNARREVLNLSGCMDCHESLELHGGSRVIAAENVDGLAVCTLCHNPNLSSGGNTFDMSTYTAGGNANTDATIAMFGNDPMAWPEATQNFKDLVHGIHSASVRETPYEHVRVRSGNAYGFDWSEVTYPNDPSRCSKCHEGNSYFPGNVPAGALMTTDITTNGAIATPADSVAARASVPNDQDVVNNAVVAACYSCHNSGPAMLHMNANQ
;
A
#
# COMPACT_ATOMS: atom_id res chain seq x y z
N MET A 1 -12.05 31.05 19.23
CA MET A 1 -11.85 30.40 17.93
C MET A 1 -13.04 29.50 17.67
N THR A 2 -13.89 29.88 16.72
CA THR A 2 -14.79 28.95 16.04
C THR A 2 -13.94 28.15 15.06
N CYS A 3 -14.11 26.83 15.05
CA CYS A 3 -13.36 25.94 14.16
C CYS A 3 -13.51 26.35 12.70
N GLY A 4 -12.47 26.17 11.89
CA GLY A 4 -12.57 26.09 10.41
C GLY A 4 -13.12 27.31 9.67
N THR A 5 -13.24 28.48 10.30
CA THR A 5 -13.55 29.71 9.58
C THR A 5 -12.32 30.60 9.60
N ASP A 6 -11.87 31.02 8.41
CA ASP A 6 -11.00 32.20 8.26
C ASP A 6 -11.65 33.44 8.91
N THR A 7 -12.93 33.35 9.27
CA THR A 7 -13.72 34.37 9.96
C THR A 7 -13.66 34.26 11.47
N VAL A 8 -13.20 35.31 12.17
CA VAL A 8 -13.36 35.50 13.62
C VAL A 8 -14.43 36.55 13.88
N THR A 9 -15.46 36.22 14.67
CA THR A 9 -16.45 37.21 15.15
C THR A 9 -15.96 37.88 16.42
N LEU A 10 -15.78 39.19 16.39
CA LEU A 10 -15.37 39.99 17.54
C LEU A 10 -16.56 40.22 18.49
N GLY A 11 -16.28 40.66 19.72
CA GLY A 11 -17.30 40.86 20.76
C GLY A 11 -18.37 41.93 20.45
N ASP A 12 -18.20 42.68 19.36
CA ASP A 12 -19.15 43.67 18.84
C ASP A 12 -19.99 43.14 17.66
N GLY A 13 -19.78 41.90 17.23
CA GLY A 13 -20.48 41.25 16.12
C GLY A 13 -19.86 41.43 14.74
N THR A 14 -18.74 42.16 14.61
CA THR A 14 -18.00 42.26 13.35
C THR A 14 -17.22 40.98 13.05
N SER A 15 -17.13 40.61 11.77
CA SER A 15 -16.40 39.42 11.33
C SER A 15 -15.12 39.81 10.58
N CYS A 16 -14.04 39.05 10.77
CA CYS A 16 -12.75 39.27 10.11
C CYS A 16 -12.24 38.01 9.43
N THR A 17 -11.99 38.06 8.11
CA THR A 17 -11.42 36.98 7.30
C THR A 17 -9.88 37.00 7.28
N VAL A 18 -9.24 35.86 7.46
CA VAL A 18 -7.81 35.64 7.27
C VAL A 18 -7.55 35.09 5.86
N MET A 19 -6.59 35.66 5.12
CA MET A 19 -6.13 35.18 3.82
C MET A 19 -4.62 34.97 3.81
N ASP A 20 -4.16 33.82 3.31
CA ASP A 20 -2.75 33.60 2.96
C ASP A 20 -2.47 34.19 1.57
N ASN A 21 -1.47 35.07 1.51
CA ASN A 21 -1.11 35.77 0.27
C ASN A 21 -0.11 34.99 -0.59
N GLY A 22 0.32 33.78 -0.17
CA GLY A 22 1.25 32.92 -0.93
C GLY A 22 2.67 33.48 -1.07
N ASN A 23 3.04 34.45 -0.23
CA ASN A 23 4.32 35.16 -0.28
C ASN A 23 4.89 35.43 1.13
N ASN A 24 4.65 34.52 2.08
CA ASN A 24 5.04 34.64 3.48
C ASN A 24 4.37 35.83 4.20
N THR A 25 3.14 36.16 3.81
CA THR A 25 2.32 37.14 4.53
C THR A 25 0.88 36.66 4.63
N LEU A 26 0.22 37.04 5.73
CA LEU A 26 -1.20 36.82 5.98
C LEU A 26 -1.90 38.18 6.05
N THR A 27 -3.09 38.28 5.47
CA THR A 27 -3.95 39.46 5.57
C THR A 27 -5.16 39.13 6.42
N ILE A 28 -5.46 39.97 7.42
CA ILE A 28 -6.76 39.98 8.10
C ILE A 28 -7.57 41.13 7.53
N ASP A 29 -8.71 40.82 6.92
CA ASP A 29 -9.69 41.77 6.43
C ASP A 29 -10.97 41.69 7.25
N CYS A 30 -11.40 42.79 7.86
CA CYS A 30 -12.60 42.87 8.67
C CYS A 30 -13.74 43.59 7.94
N GLU A 31 -14.98 43.22 8.25
CA GLU A 31 -16.19 43.83 7.67
C GLU A 31 -16.33 45.34 7.97
N ASP A 32 -15.66 45.83 9.01
CA ASP A 32 -15.59 47.26 9.34
C ASP A 32 -14.63 48.05 8.43
N GLY A 33 -14.01 47.38 7.45
CA GLY A 33 -13.06 47.94 6.50
C GLY A 33 -11.62 48.03 7.03
N THR A 34 -11.35 47.50 8.23
CA THR A 34 -9.97 47.38 8.71
C THR A 34 -9.28 46.19 8.04
N SER A 35 -8.07 46.43 7.57
CA SER A 35 -7.23 45.42 6.93
C SER A 35 -5.82 45.52 7.48
N THR A 36 -5.22 44.39 7.83
CA THR A 36 -3.81 44.36 8.22
C THR A 36 -3.11 43.15 7.62
N THR A 37 -2.00 43.41 6.94
CA THR A 37 -1.10 42.36 6.45
C THR A 37 0.09 42.25 7.39
N PHE A 38 0.42 41.04 7.79
CA PHE A 38 1.59 40.75 8.61
C PHE A 38 2.45 39.69 7.94
N ALA A 39 3.76 39.83 8.09
CA ALA A 39 4.68 38.76 7.71
C ALA A 39 4.33 37.51 8.53
N THR A 40 4.23 36.37 7.86
CA THR A 40 4.16 35.09 8.59
C THR A 40 5.43 34.97 9.44
N PRO A 41 5.35 34.41 10.65
CA PRO A 41 6.55 34.03 11.40
C PRO A 41 7.54 33.27 10.50
N PRO A 42 8.85 33.28 10.80
CA PRO A 42 9.79 32.42 10.07
C PRO A 42 9.22 31.00 10.05
N MET A 43 9.27 30.36 8.88
CA MET A 43 8.75 29.00 8.71
C MET A 43 9.34 28.13 9.82
N VAL A 44 8.46 27.58 10.65
CA VAL A 44 8.87 26.60 11.64
C VAL A 44 9.21 25.35 10.85
N THR A 45 10.45 24.87 10.97
CA THR A 45 10.92 23.70 10.22
C THR A 45 10.61 22.38 10.93
N THR A 46 10.16 22.43 12.19
CA THR A 46 9.92 21.25 13.04
C THR A 46 8.92 21.53 14.17
N LEU A 47 8.05 20.58 14.50
CA LEU A 47 7.17 20.65 15.68
C LEU A 47 7.94 20.28 16.95
N ASN A 48 8.30 21.27 17.79
CA ASN A 48 9.23 21.03 18.89
C ASN A 48 8.70 21.58 20.20
N SER A 49 8.11 20.71 21.02
CA SER A 49 7.99 20.94 22.45
C SER A 49 9.03 20.10 23.19
N GLU A 50 9.74 20.70 24.14
CA GLU A 50 10.53 19.93 25.10
C GLU A 50 9.57 19.09 25.96
N ARG A 51 9.86 17.80 26.14
CA ARG A 51 8.98 16.85 26.86
C ARG A 51 8.53 17.36 28.23
N ALA A 52 9.43 17.97 29.00
CA ALA A 52 9.10 18.54 30.32
C ALA A 52 8.05 19.68 30.28
N ASN A 53 7.91 20.35 29.14
CA ASN A 53 7.02 21.49 28.93
C ASN A 53 5.80 21.15 28.06
N ALA A 54 5.77 19.94 27.50
CA ALA A 54 4.72 19.47 26.61
C ALA A 54 3.48 19.04 27.40
N ASN A 55 2.29 19.39 26.90
CA ASN A 55 1.05 18.87 27.46
C ASN A 55 0.75 17.50 26.82
N ALA A 56 0.52 16.48 27.64
CA ALA A 56 0.02 15.19 27.15
C ALA A 56 -1.47 15.27 26.72
N GLY A 57 -2.16 16.37 27.00
CA GLY A 57 -3.58 16.57 26.73
C GLY A 57 -3.92 16.70 25.24
N GLN A 58 -5.03 16.09 24.82
CA GLN A 58 -5.47 15.99 23.42
C GLN A 58 -6.54 17.03 23.03
N ALA A 59 -6.92 17.90 23.97
CA ALA A 59 -8.23 18.54 23.97
C ALA A 59 -8.47 19.58 22.86
N ALA A 60 -7.45 20.32 22.41
CA ALA A 60 -7.65 21.41 21.45
C ALA A 60 -8.04 20.88 20.06
N CYS A 61 -7.37 19.84 19.56
CA CYS A 61 -7.65 19.26 18.25
C CYS A 61 -9.05 18.61 18.17
N ILE A 62 -9.47 17.93 19.24
CA ILE A 62 -10.76 17.21 19.32
C ILE A 62 -11.95 18.17 19.14
N VAL A 63 -11.82 19.44 19.55
CA VAL A 63 -12.92 20.42 19.41
C VAL A 63 -13.32 20.62 17.95
N CYS A 64 -12.34 20.57 17.03
CA CYS A 64 -12.54 20.92 15.63
C CYS A 64 -12.43 19.73 14.66
N HIS A 65 -11.62 18.72 15.00
CA HIS A 65 -11.22 17.66 14.08
C HIS A 65 -11.79 16.28 14.42
N ASP A 66 -12.57 16.16 15.50
CA ASP A 66 -13.27 14.92 15.82
C ASP A 66 -14.42 14.63 14.84
N GLY A 67 -14.93 13.39 14.85
CA GLY A 67 -16.02 12.99 13.95
C GLY A 67 -17.27 13.87 14.09
N GLY A 68 -17.83 14.31 12.96
CA GLY A 68 -19.02 15.17 12.94
C GLY A 68 -18.81 16.60 13.43
N LYS A 69 -17.55 17.06 13.55
CA LYS A 69 -17.21 18.48 13.79
C LYS A 69 -17.05 19.24 12.48
N LEU A 70 -16.99 20.58 12.55
CA LEU A 70 -16.94 21.45 11.37
C LEU A 70 -15.75 21.15 10.43
N ALA A 71 -14.61 20.77 11.01
CA ALA A 71 -13.42 20.33 10.27
C ALA A 71 -13.03 18.90 10.68
N GLY A 72 -14.03 18.04 10.90
CA GLY A 72 -13.84 16.65 11.25
C GLY A 72 -12.97 15.93 10.22
N VAL A 73 -12.14 14.98 10.69
CA VAL A 73 -11.23 14.23 9.80
C VAL A 73 -11.98 13.60 8.62
N ASP A 74 -13.20 13.10 8.85
CA ASP A 74 -14.09 12.54 7.84
C ASP A 74 -14.59 13.58 6.83
N ALA A 75 -14.89 14.79 7.28
CA ALA A 75 -15.36 15.87 6.43
C ALA A 75 -14.26 16.41 5.48
N VAL A 76 -13.01 16.42 5.94
CA VAL A 76 -11.88 16.99 5.17
C VAL A 76 -11.02 15.94 4.47
N HIS A 77 -11.05 14.69 4.93
CA HIS A 77 -10.36 13.53 4.33
C HIS A 77 -11.38 12.47 3.86
N ALA A 78 -12.54 12.86 3.32
CA ALA A 78 -13.53 11.92 2.79
C ALA A 78 -13.02 11.08 1.59
N GLY A 79 -11.71 10.97 1.39
CA GLY A 79 -11.13 10.72 0.09
C GLY A 79 -11.19 12.00 -0.72
N VAL A 80 -10.31 12.11 -1.69
CA VAL A 80 -10.74 12.49 -3.04
C VAL A 80 -11.63 11.35 -3.60
N THR A 81 -12.61 10.86 -2.81
CA THR A 81 -13.95 10.76 -3.37
C THR A 81 -14.30 12.21 -3.59
N ASP A 82 -14.01 12.66 -4.81
CA ASP A 82 -14.62 13.78 -5.47
C ASP A 82 -15.92 14.17 -4.70
N PRO A 83 -16.24 15.44 -4.41
CA PRO A 83 -17.58 15.84 -3.91
C PRO A 83 -18.72 15.46 -4.89
N LEU A 84 -18.37 14.66 -5.88
CA LEU A 84 -19.14 14.12 -6.94
C LEU A 84 -19.76 12.80 -6.51
N MET A 85 -21.03 12.66 -6.86
CA MET A 85 -21.80 11.48 -6.55
C MET A 85 -21.36 10.32 -7.44
N ASP A 86 -21.56 9.10 -6.95
CA ASP A 86 -21.39 7.91 -7.77
C ASP A 86 -22.56 7.74 -8.74
N LEU A 87 -22.24 7.49 -10.00
CA LEU A 87 -23.20 7.02 -10.99
C LEU A 87 -23.25 5.50 -10.98
N ASN A 88 -24.42 4.95 -11.21
CA ASN A 88 -24.59 3.63 -11.80
C ASN A 88 -24.78 3.82 -13.30
N PHE A 89 -23.94 3.15 -14.10
CA PHE A 89 -23.96 3.21 -15.56
C PHE A 89 -23.97 1.81 -16.14
N GLU A 90 -25.09 1.46 -16.77
CA GLU A 90 -25.36 0.14 -17.33
C GLU A 90 -25.69 0.25 -18.81
N VAL A 91 -25.16 -0.67 -19.61
CA VAL A 91 -25.60 -0.89 -20.98
C VAL A 91 -26.68 -1.96 -20.93
N VAL A 92 -27.90 -1.59 -21.34
CA VAL A 92 -29.08 -2.46 -21.25
C VAL A 92 -29.12 -3.44 -22.43
N GLN A 93 -28.86 -2.92 -23.64
CA GLN A 93 -28.82 -3.73 -24.85
C GLN A 93 -28.08 -3.02 -25.97
N VAL A 94 -27.63 -3.80 -26.94
CA VAL A 94 -27.11 -3.36 -28.23
C VAL A 94 -28.01 -3.92 -29.31
N TRP A 95 -28.41 -3.12 -30.29
CA TRP A 95 -29.40 -3.52 -31.29
C TRP A 95 -29.19 -2.80 -32.62
N ASN A 96 -29.87 -3.24 -33.68
CA ASN A 96 -29.82 -2.61 -34.99
C ASN A 96 -30.98 -1.63 -35.16
N ASN A 97 -30.66 -0.35 -35.31
CA ASN A 97 -31.63 0.72 -35.55
C ASN A 97 -31.48 1.24 -36.99
N ALA A 98 -32.35 0.77 -37.88
CA ALA A 98 -32.40 1.18 -39.28
C ALA A 98 -31.05 1.04 -40.02
N GLY A 99 -30.30 -0.02 -39.74
CA GLY A 99 -29.02 -0.36 -40.38
C GLY A 99 -27.79 0.21 -39.69
N ALA A 100 -27.95 0.99 -38.62
CA ALA A 100 -26.85 1.42 -37.75
C ALA A 100 -26.92 0.71 -36.41
N LEU A 101 -25.77 0.53 -35.76
CA LEU A 101 -25.72 -0.02 -34.41
C LEU A 101 -26.30 1.01 -33.42
N ALA A 102 -27.11 0.55 -32.49
CA ALA A 102 -27.70 1.36 -31.44
C ALA A 102 -27.49 0.70 -30.08
N VAL A 103 -27.47 1.52 -29.04
CA VAL A 103 -27.10 1.14 -27.68
C VAL A 103 -28.05 1.83 -26.73
N ASP A 104 -28.67 1.04 -25.85
CA ASP A 104 -29.52 1.56 -24.79
C ASP A 104 -28.75 1.54 -23.46
N PHE A 105 -28.84 2.64 -22.72
CA PHE A 105 -28.17 2.86 -21.45
C PHE A 105 -29.19 3.13 -20.35
N ALA A 106 -28.87 2.68 -19.14
CA ALA A 106 -29.49 3.13 -17.91
C ALA A 106 -28.45 3.87 -17.05
N VAL A 107 -28.77 5.09 -16.62
CA VAL A 107 -27.91 5.95 -15.80
C VAL A 107 -28.69 6.47 -14.59
N SER A 108 -28.18 6.20 -13.39
CA SER A 108 -28.78 6.59 -12.12
C SER A 108 -27.73 6.96 -11.08
N ASP A 109 -28.15 7.59 -10.00
CA ASP A 109 -27.35 7.79 -8.79
C ASP A 109 -28.15 7.32 -7.55
N ALA A 110 -27.64 7.58 -6.34
CA ALA A 110 -28.31 7.23 -5.10
C ALA A 110 -29.68 7.91 -4.89
N ASN A 111 -29.95 9.01 -5.61
CA ASN A 111 -31.19 9.79 -5.53
C ASN A 111 -32.19 9.42 -6.63
N GLY A 112 -31.77 8.68 -7.67
CA GLY A 112 -32.64 8.14 -8.71
C GLY A 112 -32.08 8.28 -10.12
N PRO A 113 -32.93 8.22 -11.16
CA PRO A 113 -32.50 8.27 -12.56
C PRO A 113 -31.94 9.63 -12.97
N ILE A 114 -30.85 9.64 -13.73
CA ILE A 114 -30.28 10.87 -14.31
C ILE A 114 -31.10 11.27 -15.54
N THR A 115 -31.56 12.52 -15.61
CA THR A 115 -32.48 12.98 -16.67
C THR A 115 -31.95 14.10 -17.57
N ASN A 116 -30.74 14.57 -17.29
CA ASN A 116 -30.12 15.71 -17.98
C ASN A 116 -28.78 15.32 -18.64
N LEU A 117 -28.54 14.03 -18.87
CA LEU A 117 -27.32 13.59 -19.55
C LEU A 117 -27.37 14.01 -21.02
N THR A 118 -26.26 14.51 -21.53
CA THR A 118 -26.06 14.79 -22.95
C THR A 118 -24.97 13.87 -23.50
N MET A 119 -24.76 13.90 -24.81
CA MET A 119 -23.71 13.08 -25.43
C MET A 119 -22.29 13.60 -25.13
N ASP A 120 -22.12 14.90 -24.83
CA ASP A 120 -20.82 15.55 -24.63
C ASP A 120 -19.86 14.81 -23.67
N PRO A 121 -20.28 14.36 -22.46
CA PRO A 121 -19.41 13.62 -21.54
C PRO A 121 -19.19 12.15 -21.94
N ILE A 122 -19.85 11.66 -23.00
CA ILE A 122 -19.89 10.25 -23.37
C ILE A 122 -18.85 9.94 -24.47
N ARG A 123 -18.15 8.83 -24.28
CA ARG A 123 -17.37 8.14 -25.33
C ARG A 123 -17.82 6.70 -25.40
N ILE A 124 -18.00 6.17 -26.61
CA ILE A 124 -18.46 4.80 -26.85
C ILE A 124 -17.54 4.16 -27.89
N TYR A 125 -17.17 2.91 -27.64
CA TYR A 125 -16.21 2.11 -28.36
C TYR A 125 -16.84 0.75 -28.65
N VAL A 126 -16.59 0.19 -29.83
CA VAL A 126 -16.88 -1.22 -30.13
C VAL A 126 -15.64 -1.87 -30.69
N ASN A 127 -15.24 -2.95 -30.03
CA ASN A 127 -14.02 -3.71 -30.30
C ASN A 127 -14.39 -5.14 -30.61
N GLN A 128 -13.62 -5.78 -31.48
CA GLN A 128 -13.80 -7.20 -31.75
C GLN A 128 -12.77 -8.04 -30.99
N TYR A 129 -13.18 -9.23 -30.58
CA TYR A 129 -12.32 -10.26 -30.03
C TYR A 129 -11.89 -11.19 -31.15
N GLU A 130 -10.66 -11.03 -31.62
CA GLU A 130 -10.09 -11.82 -32.71
C GLU A 130 -9.52 -13.15 -32.16
N PRO A 131 -9.85 -14.28 -32.79
CA PRO A 131 -9.19 -15.54 -32.49
C PRO A 131 -7.69 -15.47 -32.77
N ALA A 132 -6.89 -16.10 -31.93
CA ALA A 132 -5.46 -16.25 -32.17
C ALA A 132 -5.20 -16.89 -33.55
N VAL A 133 -4.18 -16.38 -34.25
CA VAL A 133 -3.78 -16.89 -35.58
C VAL A 133 -3.32 -18.35 -35.51
N ASN A 134 -2.81 -18.78 -34.35
CA ASN A 134 -2.41 -20.15 -34.08
C ASN A 134 -2.67 -20.52 -32.61
N ALA A 135 -2.63 -21.81 -32.28
CA ALA A 135 -3.03 -22.34 -30.97
C ALA A 135 -2.10 -21.96 -29.80
N TYR A 136 -1.02 -21.22 -30.04
CA TYR A 136 -0.01 -20.88 -29.05
C TYR A 136 0.02 -19.38 -28.73
N ASP A 137 -0.66 -18.57 -29.55
CA ASP A 137 -0.83 -17.15 -29.32
C ASP A 137 -2.13 -16.89 -28.54
N LEU A 138 -2.23 -15.70 -27.95
CA LEU A 138 -3.44 -15.26 -27.26
C LEU A 138 -4.46 -14.74 -28.28
N ASN A 139 -5.74 -14.90 -27.96
CA ASN A 139 -6.78 -14.10 -28.62
C ASN A 139 -6.59 -12.63 -28.23
N VAL A 140 -6.93 -11.73 -29.15
CA VAL A 140 -6.61 -10.31 -29.03
C VAL A 140 -7.86 -9.47 -29.17
N TRP A 141 -7.92 -8.36 -28.43
CA TRP A 141 -8.94 -7.35 -28.63
C TRP A 141 -8.41 -6.39 -29.67
N SER A 142 -8.97 -6.43 -30.86
CA SER A 142 -8.59 -5.50 -31.90
C SER A 142 -9.17 -4.12 -31.63
N MET A 143 -8.44 -3.11 -32.09
CA MET A 143 -8.79 -1.71 -31.83
C MET A 143 -10.20 -1.37 -32.29
N ASP A 144 -10.75 -0.29 -31.73
CA ASP A 144 -12.12 0.14 -31.92
C ASP A 144 -12.44 0.31 -33.43
N HIS A 145 -13.28 -0.57 -33.98
CA HIS A 145 -13.76 -0.45 -35.37
C HIS A 145 -14.98 0.48 -35.45
N LEU A 146 -15.66 0.72 -34.33
CA LEU A 146 -16.61 1.80 -34.16
C LEU A 146 -16.20 2.66 -32.95
N TYR A 147 -15.97 3.95 -33.17
CA TYR A 147 -15.62 4.89 -32.11
C TYR A 147 -16.34 6.22 -32.30
N GLU A 148 -17.11 6.60 -31.28
CA GLU A 148 -17.79 7.90 -31.28
C GLU A 148 -17.66 8.61 -29.92
N ARG A 149 -17.48 9.92 -30.01
CA ARG A 149 -17.38 10.85 -28.88
C ARG A 149 -18.45 11.91 -29.03
N GLY A 150 -18.96 12.47 -27.93
CA GLY A 150 -20.03 13.46 -28.02
C GLY A 150 -19.75 14.69 -28.87
N THR A 151 -18.48 15.07 -29.00
CA THR A 151 -18.06 16.17 -29.88
C THR A 151 -17.97 15.77 -31.37
N THR A 152 -18.21 14.51 -31.74
CA THR A 152 -18.29 14.08 -33.13
C THR A 152 -19.49 14.77 -33.77
N SER A 153 -19.27 15.42 -34.92
CA SER A 153 -20.32 16.14 -35.63
C SER A 153 -21.50 15.22 -35.96
N GLY A 154 -22.68 15.52 -35.42
CA GLY A 154 -23.90 14.72 -35.63
C GLY A 154 -24.23 13.75 -34.49
N ALA A 155 -23.27 13.39 -33.63
CA ALA A 155 -23.47 12.45 -32.52
C ALA A 155 -24.57 12.91 -31.55
N ALA A 156 -24.55 14.19 -31.16
CA ALA A 156 -25.56 14.75 -30.26
C ALA A 156 -27.01 14.61 -30.78
N SER A 157 -27.21 14.59 -32.11
CA SER A 157 -28.55 14.41 -32.70
C SER A 157 -29.05 12.96 -32.70
N ARG A 158 -28.15 12.02 -32.39
CA ARG A 158 -28.40 10.56 -32.36
C ARG A 158 -28.47 10.03 -30.93
N PHE A 159 -28.33 10.90 -29.95
CA PHE A 159 -28.48 10.59 -28.52
C PHE A 159 -29.85 11.08 -28.05
N VAL A 160 -30.70 10.14 -27.62
CA VAL A 160 -32.10 10.41 -27.27
C VAL A 160 -32.39 9.84 -25.91
N GLN A 161 -32.96 10.65 -25.02
CA GLN A 161 -33.55 10.14 -23.79
C GLN A 161 -34.91 9.49 -24.10
N THR A 162 -35.05 8.20 -23.80
CA THR A 162 -36.25 7.41 -24.08
C THR A 162 -37.20 7.36 -22.88
N ALA A 163 -36.63 7.37 -21.66
CA ALA A 163 -37.35 7.48 -20.40
C ALA A 163 -36.46 8.15 -19.32
N PRO A 164 -36.98 8.51 -18.14
CA PRO A 164 -36.13 9.01 -17.05
C PRO A 164 -35.00 8.02 -16.72
N GLY A 165 -33.73 8.41 -16.91
CA GLY A 165 -32.57 7.54 -16.69
C GLY A 165 -32.21 6.64 -17.87
N GLU A 166 -33.04 6.55 -18.89
CA GLU A 166 -32.84 5.67 -20.04
C GLU A 166 -32.53 6.47 -21.31
N TYR A 167 -31.48 6.06 -22.02
CA TYR A 167 -30.97 6.76 -23.19
C TYR A 167 -30.64 5.77 -24.30
N THR A 168 -30.91 6.15 -25.54
CA THR A 168 -30.44 5.44 -26.74
C THR A 168 -29.43 6.29 -27.47
N TYR A 169 -28.31 5.68 -27.86
CA TYR A 169 -27.38 6.22 -28.84
C TYR A 169 -27.39 5.38 -30.10
N THR A 170 -27.42 6.02 -31.28
CA THR A 170 -27.26 5.33 -32.57
C THR A 170 -26.00 5.83 -33.28
N PHE A 171 -25.11 4.91 -33.67
CA PHE A 171 -23.87 5.24 -34.35
C PHE A 171 -24.13 5.97 -35.69
N LEU A 172 -23.20 6.81 -36.10
CA LEU A 172 -23.22 7.50 -37.41
C LEU A 172 -22.82 6.54 -38.52
N GLU A 173 -21.81 5.70 -38.26
CA GLU A 173 -21.41 4.62 -39.15
C GLU A 173 -22.48 3.52 -39.19
N THR A 174 -22.75 3.01 -40.40
CA THR A 174 -23.71 1.91 -40.58
C THR A 174 -23.04 0.57 -40.36
N ILE A 175 -23.81 -0.46 -39.98
CA ILE A 175 -23.31 -1.82 -39.82
C ILE A 175 -22.73 -2.34 -41.14
N ALA A 176 -23.34 -1.96 -42.27
CA ALA A 176 -22.86 -2.36 -43.59
C ALA A 176 -21.49 -1.74 -43.92
N ASP A 177 -21.26 -0.47 -43.56
CA ASP A 177 -19.98 0.20 -43.76
C ASP A 177 -18.89 -0.41 -42.87
N ALA A 178 -19.22 -0.68 -41.60
CA ALA A 178 -18.30 -1.34 -40.67
C ALA A 178 -17.85 -2.71 -41.19
N ILE A 179 -18.81 -3.53 -41.67
CA ILE A 179 -18.52 -4.87 -42.24
C ILE A 179 -17.72 -4.77 -43.55
N ALA A 180 -17.94 -3.72 -44.34
CA ALA A 180 -17.17 -3.50 -45.56
C ALA A 180 -15.70 -3.17 -45.25
N ASN A 181 -15.42 -2.54 -44.11
CA ASN A 181 -14.07 -2.27 -43.63
C ASN A 181 -13.41 -3.54 -43.06
N ASP A 182 -14.15 -4.32 -42.26
CA ASP A 182 -13.71 -5.61 -41.75
C ASP A 182 -14.87 -6.61 -41.70
N GLY A 183 -14.81 -7.65 -42.54
CA GLY A 183 -15.85 -8.66 -42.61
C GLY A 183 -15.94 -9.57 -41.36
N ALA A 184 -14.89 -9.64 -40.55
CA ALA A 184 -14.83 -10.53 -39.40
C ALA A 184 -15.73 -10.06 -38.24
N ILE A 185 -15.99 -8.75 -38.12
CA ILE A 185 -16.83 -8.17 -37.06
C ILE A 185 -18.28 -8.68 -37.13
N ALA A 186 -18.74 -9.14 -38.29
CA ALA A 186 -20.09 -9.67 -38.46
C ALA A 186 -20.34 -10.91 -37.57
N THR A 187 -19.30 -11.69 -37.27
CA THR A 187 -19.41 -12.96 -36.55
C THR A 187 -18.61 -13.03 -35.26
N ASN A 188 -17.51 -12.27 -35.17
CA ASN A 188 -16.67 -12.28 -33.97
C ASN A 188 -17.44 -11.75 -32.75
N THR A 189 -17.03 -12.18 -31.56
CA THR A 189 -17.51 -11.56 -30.32
C THR A 189 -17.08 -10.09 -30.29
N GLN A 190 -17.99 -9.23 -29.88
CA GLN A 190 -17.80 -7.79 -29.77
C GLN A 190 -17.84 -7.37 -28.30
N GLN A 191 -17.12 -6.29 -27.98
CA GLN A 191 -17.21 -5.60 -26.72
C GLN A 191 -17.55 -4.15 -26.98
N LEU A 192 -18.72 -3.73 -26.50
CA LEU A 192 -19.02 -2.32 -26.34
C LEU A 192 -18.45 -1.84 -25.01
N ALA A 193 -17.70 -0.75 -25.05
CA ALA A 193 -17.31 -0.01 -23.86
C ALA A 193 -17.82 1.42 -23.96
N ALA A 194 -18.31 1.95 -22.85
CA ALA A 194 -18.77 3.33 -22.77
C ALA A 194 -18.21 4.00 -21.52
N ARG A 195 -17.93 5.28 -21.62
CA ARG A 195 -17.41 6.11 -20.53
C ARG A 195 -18.25 7.38 -20.40
N ILE A 196 -18.58 7.74 -19.15
CA ILE A 196 -19.07 9.07 -18.77
C ILE A 196 -17.95 9.79 -18.02
N SER A 197 -17.59 11.00 -18.46
CA SER A 197 -16.57 11.81 -17.80
C SER A 197 -16.80 13.30 -17.98
N GLY A 198 -16.54 14.07 -16.92
CA GLY A 198 -16.75 15.52 -16.92
C GLY A 198 -18.22 15.93 -16.91
N PHE A 199 -19.08 15.08 -16.33
CA PHE A 199 -20.51 15.33 -16.20
C PHE A 199 -20.85 15.83 -14.79
N GLY A 200 -21.15 17.13 -14.68
CA GLY A 200 -21.58 17.74 -13.43
C GLY A 200 -20.67 17.42 -12.24
N SER A 201 -21.29 17.26 -11.09
CA SER A 201 -20.63 16.75 -9.89
C SER A 201 -20.82 15.23 -9.80
N TYR A 202 -20.38 14.49 -10.82
CA TYR A 202 -20.36 13.01 -10.79
C TYR A 202 -18.98 12.42 -11.08
N ASN A 203 -18.68 11.34 -10.38
CA ASN A 203 -17.48 10.56 -10.61
C ASN A 203 -17.46 9.98 -12.03
N ARG A 204 -16.24 9.82 -12.58
CA ARG A 204 -16.03 9.16 -13.86
C ARG A 204 -16.41 7.68 -13.74
N ILE A 205 -17.11 7.17 -14.75
CA ILE A 205 -17.57 5.77 -14.75
C ILE A 205 -17.51 5.14 -16.15
N ASN A 206 -17.28 3.82 -16.18
CA ASN A 206 -17.31 3.02 -17.40
C ASN A 206 -18.35 1.89 -17.32
N ALA A 207 -18.97 1.60 -18.45
CA ALA A 207 -19.84 0.46 -18.67
C ALA A 207 -19.26 -0.41 -19.80
N ILE A 208 -19.44 -1.72 -19.70
CA ILE A 208 -18.92 -2.71 -20.65
C ILE A 208 -20.03 -3.72 -20.92
N TYR A 209 -20.17 -4.12 -22.17
CA TYR A 209 -21.16 -5.07 -22.64
C TYR A 209 -20.57 -5.93 -23.76
N GLN A 210 -20.53 -7.25 -23.57
CA GLN A 210 -20.05 -8.18 -24.59
C GLN A 210 -21.20 -8.88 -25.29
N PHE A 211 -21.13 -8.99 -26.60
CA PHE A 211 -22.18 -9.58 -27.42
C PHE A 211 -21.61 -10.34 -28.62
N THR A 212 -22.37 -11.29 -29.16
CA THR A 212 -21.89 -12.17 -30.25
C THR A 212 -22.27 -11.60 -31.61
N GLY A 213 -21.27 -11.27 -32.45
CA GLY A 213 -21.48 -10.71 -33.80
C GLY A 213 -22.20 -9.36 -33.79
N LEU A 214 -22.44 -8.78 -34.97
CA LEU A 214 -23.29 -7.59 -35.10
C LEU A 214 -24.76 -7.98 -35.35
N PRO A 215 -25.75 -7.25 -34.79
CA PRO A 215 -27.16 -7.48 -35.08
C PRO A 215 -27.48 -7.08 -36.53
N MET A 216 -27.74 -8.05 -37.40
CA MET A 216 -27.76 -7.81 -38.86
C MET A 216 -29.09 -7.28 -39.39
N ALA A 217 -30.21 -7.73 -38.81
CA ALA A 217 -31.54 -7.32 -39.23
C ALA A 217 -32.02 -6.10 -38.45
N ASP A 218 -32.81 -5.23 -39.07
CA ASP A 218 -33.43 -4.09 -38.38
C ASP A 218 -34.26 -4.57 -37.17
N LEU A 219 -34.13 -3.86 -36.04
CA LEU A 219 -34.69 -4.19 -34.73
C LEU A 219 -34.15 -5.48 -34.07
N ASP A 220 -33.13 -6.11 -34.65
CA ASP A 220 -32.47 -7.25 -34.03
C ASP A 220 -31.66 -6.80 -32.81
N VAL A 221 -31.75 -7.55 -31.72
CA VAL A 221 -31.03 -7.28 -30.48
C VAL A 221 -29.86 -8.24 -30.39
N ALA A 222 -28.68 -7.69 -30.19
CA ALA A 222 -27.47 -8.47 -30.04
C ALA A 222 -27.59 -9.45 -28.89
N THR A 223 -27.08 -10.67 -29.08
CA THR A 223 -27.08 -11.68 -28.03
C THR A 223 -25.91 -11.42 -27.09
N GLU A 224 -26.21 -11.04 -25.85
CA GLU A 224 -25.22 -10.88 -24.79
C GLU A 224 -24.44 -12.18 -24.58
N VAL A 225 -23.13 -12.05 -24.36
CA VAL A 225 -22.28 -13.17 -24.00
C VAL A 225 -22.49 -13.50 -22.53
N SER A 226 -23.00 -14.70 -22.24
CA SER A 226 -23.28 -15.14 -20.87
C SER A 226 -22.03 -15.44 -20.02
N SER A 227 -20.85 -15.54 -20.65
CA SER A 227 -19.56 -15.74 -19.99
C SER A 227 -18.52 -14.87 -20.71
N PRO A 228 -18.20 -13.68 -20.17
CA PRO A 228 -17.31 -12.73 -20.83
C PRO A 228 -15.99 -13.37 -21.25
N VAL A 229 -15.60 -13.13 -22.50
CA VAL A 229 -14.33 -13.62 -23.05
C VAL A 229 -13.23 -12.59 -22.86
N GLY A 230 -11.98 -13.05 -22.92
CA GLY A 230 -10.79 -12.21 -22.71
C GLY A 230 -10.65 -11.70 -21.28
N ASN A 231 -11.35 -12.31 -20.31
CA ASN A 231 -11.25 -11.95 -18.91
C ASN A 231 -10.08 -12.67 -18.22
N ILE A 232 -8.88 -12.08 -18.29
CA ILE A 232 -7.66 -12.62 -17.68
C ILE A 232 -7.46 -12.07 -16.26
N VAL A 233 -7.84 -10.81 -16.04
CA VAL A 233 -7.70 -10.07 -14.79
C VAL A 233 -8.98 -9.29 -14.53
N ASP A 234 -9.47 -9.27 -13.30
CA ASP A 234 -10.65 -8.50 -12.93
C ASP A 234 -10.27 -7.12 -12.38
N THR A 235 -11.09 -6.10 -12.63
CA THR A 235 -10.89 -4.76 -12.01
C THR A 235 -10.77 -4.81 -10.49
N ALA A 236 -11.52 -5.70 -9.82
CA ALA A 236 -11.49 -5.87 -8.37
C ALA A 236 -10.10 -6.25 -7.83
N ALA A 237 -9.30 -6.99 -8.61
CA ALA A 237 -7.93 -7.32 -8.24
C ALA A 237 -7.06 -6.06 -8.13
N CYS A 238 -7.20 -5.13 -9.08
CA CYS A 238 -6.49 -3.84 -9.08
C CYS A 238 -6.98 -2.93 -7.94
N GLU A 239 -8.28 -2.88 -7.69
CA GLU A 239 -8.89 -2.03 -6.64
C GLU A 239 -8.47 -2.45 -5.23
N SER A 240 -8.02 -3.69 -5.03
CA SER A 240 -7.48 -4.14 -3.74
C SER A 240 -6.29 -3.30 -3.27
N CYS A 241 -5.44 -2.84 -4.20
CA CYS A 241 -4.33 -1.93 -3.92
C CYS A 241 -4.67 -0.47 -4.23
N HIS A 242 -5.28 -0.21 -5.40
CA HIS A 242 -5.51 1.15 -5.91
C HIS A 242 -6.78 1.84 -5.37
N GLY A 243 -7.66 1.09 -4.69
CA GLY A 243 -8.96 1.58 -4.26
C GLY A 243 -9.97 1.64 -5.41
N PRO A 244 -11.20 2.11 -5.13
CA PRO A 244 -12.28 2.18 -6.10
C PRO A 244 -11.84 2.87 -7.38
N ARG A 245 -12.29 2.37 -8.52
CA ARG A 245 -11.99 2.95 -9.85
C ARG A 245 -10.50 2.94 -10.18
N ILE A 246 -9.74 2.06 -9.53
CA ILE A 246 -8.29 1.90 -9.72
C ILE A 246 -7.52 3.21 -9.46
N GLY A 247 -7.95 4.05 -8.52
CA GLY A 247 -7.11 5.15 -8.00
C GLY A 247 -6.66 6.21 -9.03
N ASN A 248 -7.44 6.46 -10.09
CA ASN A 248 -7.11 7.40 -11.18
C ASN A 248 -5.86 7.06 -12.03
N VAL A 249 -5.37 5.81 -12.03
CA VAL A 249 -4.10 5.39 -12.65
C VAL A 249 -3.94 5.67 -14.15
N GLY A 250 -5.02 5.88 -14.92
CA GLY A 250 -4.96 6.01 -16.38
C GLY A 250 -5.75 7.20 -16.93
N HIS A 251 -5.12 7.98 -17.82
CA HIS A 251 -5.74 9.08 -18.57
C HIS A 251 -6.58 10.05 -17.71
N GLY A 252 -6.04 10.44 -16.55
CA GLY A 252 -6.71 11.36 -15.61
C GLY A 252 -7.96 10.76 -14.96
N GLY A 253 -7.94 9.45 -14.68
CA GLY A 253 -9.06 8.72 -14.05
C GLY A 253 -10.23 8.42 -14.97
N GLY A 254 -10.05 8.62 -16.27
CA GLY A 254 -11.09 8.45 -17.25
C GLY A 254 -11.55 7.01 -17.48
N TYR A 255 -10.61 6.09 -17.30
CA TYR A 255 -10.79 4.68 -17.53
C TYR A 255 -10.54 3.96 -16.20
N ASN A 256 -11.58 3.33 -15.67
CA ASN A 256 -11.63 2.80 -14.32
C ASN A 256 -12.01 1.32 -14.25
N LYS A 257 -12.03 0.65 -15.40
CA LYS A 257 -12.22 -0.79 -15.54
C LYS A 257 -11.07 -1.33 -16.38
N VAL A 258 -10.33 -2.32 -15.89
CA VAL A 258 -9.18 -2.88 -16.63
C VAL A 258 -9.58 -3.45 -17.98
N GLU A 259 -10.83 -3.89 -18.09
CA GLU A 259 -11.43 -4.45 -19.28
C GLU A 259 -11.61 -3.43 -20.41
N ILE A 260 -11.59 -2.13 -20.12
CA ILE A 260 -11.56 -1.07 -21.15
C ILE A 260 -10.13 -0.77 -21.60
N CYS A 261 -9.13 -0.97 -20.75
CA CYS A 261 -7.75 -0.63 -21.08
C CYS A 261 -7.25 -1.48 -22.25
N ARG A 262 -7.61 -2.77 -22.28
CA ARG A 262 -7.22 -3.71 -23.33
C ARG A 262 -7.80 -3.40 -24.70
N ASN A 263 -8.88 -2.61 -24.77
CA ASN A 263 -9.48 -2.18 -26.04
C ASN A 263 -8.52 -1.33 -26.86
N CYS A 264 -7.76 -0.46 -26.17
CA CYS A 264 -6.76 0.37 -26.80
C CYS A 264 -5.37 -0.24 -26.69
N HIS A 265 -4.97 -0.71 -25.50
CA HIS A 265 -3.63 -1.29 -25.24
C HIS A 265 -3.52 -2.75 -25.75
N THR A 266 -3.75 -2.93 -27.04
CA THR A 266 -3.77 -4.22 -27.75
C THR A 266 -2.44 -4.52 -28.43
N PRO A 267 -2.06 -5.80 -28.59
CA PRO A 267 -0.90 -6.17 -29.40
C PRO A 267 -1.13 -6.04 -30.92
N ASP A 268 -2.36 -5.76 -31.37
CA ASP A 268 -2.67 -5.56 -32.80
C ASP A 268 -2.11 -4.24 -33.37
N ASP A 269 -1.81 -3.27 -32.51
CA ASP A 269 -1.06 -2.08 -32.89
C ASP A 269 0.45 -2.34 -32.74
N ALA A 270 1.14 -2.46 -33.87
CA ALA A 270 2.59 -2.68 -33.92
C ALA A 270 3.39 -1.58 -33.19
N ASN A 271 2.86 -0.35 -33.09
CA ASN A 271 3.51 0.71 -32.32
C ASN A 271 3.40 0.41 -30.82
N PHE A 272 2.25 -0.08 -30.34
CA PHE A 272 2.11 -0.44 -28.92
C PHE A 272 2.95 -1.64 -28.52
N VAL A 273 3.17 -2.59 -29.42
CA VAL A 273 4.13 -3.66 -29.18
C VAL A 273 5.56 -3.12 -29.16
N THR A 274 5.92 -2.27 -30.13
CA THR A 274 7.28 -1.69 -30.24
C THR A 274 7.60 -0.73 -29.09
N ASP A 275 6.60 -0.01 -28.59
CA ASP A 275 6.73 0.99 -27.52
C ASP A 275 6.47 0.40 -26.13
N GLY A 276 6.19 -0.91 -26.01
CA GLY A 276 5.94 -1.58 -24.73
C GLY A 276 4.61 -1.16 -24.06
N LEU A 277 3.66 -0.65 -24.85
CA LEU A 277 2.34 -0.17 -24.40
C LEU A 277 1.24 -1.22 -24.54
N TYR A 278 1.53 -2.40 -25.06
CA TYR A 278 0.62 -3.54 -24.93
C TYR A 278 0.31 -3.79 -23.45
N LEU A 279 -0.97 -3.93 -23.08
CA LEU A 279 -1.43 -3.91 -21.69
C LEU A 279 -0.67 -4.89 -20.79
N ALA A 280 -0.55 -6.17 -21.18
CA ALA A 280 0.13 -7.16 -20.35
C ALA A 280 1.62 -6.83 -20.17
N PHE A 281 2.28 -6.33 -21.21
CA PHE A 281 3.68 -5.92 -21.15
C PHE A 281 3.86 -4.70 -20.23
N MET A 282 3.06 -3.66 -20.44
CA MET A 282 3.10 -2.42 -19.68
C MET A 282 2.85 -2.67 -18.18
N ILE A 283 1.80 -3.42 -17.84
CA ILE A 283 1.43 -3.66 -16.44
C ILE A 283 2.52 -4.46 -15.72
N HIS A 284 3.12 -5.46 -16.35
CA HIS A 284 4.25 -6.18 -15.75
C HIS A 284 5.49 -5.30 -15.58
N GLN A 285 5.83 -4.44 -16.54
CA GLN A 285 6.94 -3.49 -16.39
C GLN A 285 6.74 -2.56 -15.20
N VAL A 286 5.55 -1.94 -15.11
CA VAL A 286 5.19 -1.01 -14.03
C VAL A 286 5.37 -1.69 -12.66
N HIS A 287 4.85 -2.91 -12.49
CA HIS A 287 4.86 -3.60 -11.19
C HIS A 287 6.13 -4.43 -10.91
N SER A 288 6.98 -4.66 -11.91
CA SER A 288 8.31 -5.24 -11.69
C SER A 288 9.37 -4.17 -11.43
N SER A 289 9.05 -2.89 -11.62
CA SER A 289 9.97 -1.76 -11.47
C SER A 289 11.17 -1.85 -12.41
N ILE A 290 11.01 -2.52 -13.55
CA ILE A 290 12.09 -2.74 -14.52
C ILE A 290 11.93 -1.74 -15.67
N ASP A 291 12.95 -0.91 -15.85
CA ASP A 291 13.09 -0.06 -17.04
C ASP A 291 13.62 -0.89 -18.23
N HIS A 292 12.87 -0.87 -19.33
CA HIS A 292 13.29 -1.47 -20.59
C HIS A 292 14.08 -0.46 -21.43
N THR A 293 15.38 -0.40 -21.19
CA THR A 293 16.30 0.36 -22.06
C THR A 293 16.47 -0.23 -23.46
N ALA A 294 15.94 -1.43 -23.72
CA ALA A 294 16.09 -2.17 -24.98
C ALA A 294 14.72 -2.53 -25.60
N GLY A 295 14.08 -1.54 -26.24
CA GLY A 295 12.90 -1.75 -27.09
C GLY A 295 11.59 -1.41 -26.39
N GLY A 296 11.15 -0.15 -26.54
CA GLY A 296 9.97 0.35 -25.84
C GLY A 296 10.06 1.84 -25.51
N THR A 297 10.62 2.66 -26.39
CA THR A 297 10.77 4.09 -26.10
C THR A 297 9.43 4.80 -26.29
N LEU A 298 8.65 4.95 -25.22
CA LEU A 298 8.17 6.29 -24.93
C LEU A 298 9.33 7.04 -24.28
N PRO A 299 10.00 7.97 -24.98
CA PRO A 299 11.07 8.75 -24.39
C PRO A 299 10.53 9.51 -23.17
N GLY A 300 11.04 9.19 -21.98
CA GLY A 300 10.75 9.93 -20.75
C GLY A 300 9.71 9.31 -19.80
N ILE A 301 9.34 8.03 -19.96
CA ILE A 301 8.59 7.31 -18.91
C ILE A 301 9.53 6.30 -18.24
N ASP A 302 9.82 6.55 -16.97
CA ASP A 302 10.65 5.70 -16.11
C ASP A 302 9.75 5.02 -15.07
N TRP A 303 9.78 3.69 -15.02
CA TRP A 303 9.03 2.89 -14.04
C TRP A 303 9.90 2.39 -12.89
N SER A 304 11.20 2.70 -12.89
CA SER A 304 12.16 2.19 -11.89
C SER A 304 11.88 2.71 -10.48
N GLU A 305 11.16 3.83 -10.36
CA GLU A 305 10.71 4.40 -9.08
C GLU A 305 9.38 3.79 -8.58
N VAL A 306 8.68 2.99 -9.39
CA VAL A 306 7.44 2.34 -8.94
C VAL A 306 7.80 1.24 -7.95
N THR A 307 7.38 1.36 -6.69
CA THR A 307 7.62 0.32 -5.68
C THR A 307 6.43 -0.64 -5.57
N TYR A 308 6.59 -1.91 -5.95
CA TYR A 308 5.56 -2.94 -5.75
C TYR A 308 5.58 -3.45 -4.29
N PRO A 309 4.45 -3.44 -3.57
CA PRO A 309 4.42 -3.74 -2.13
C PRO A 309 4.59 -5.23 -1.78
N GLN A 310 4.71 -6.12 -2.76
CA GLN A 310 4.82 -7.58 -2.60
C GLN A 310 5.93 -8.19 -3.45
N ASP A 311 6.07 -9.51 -3.37
CA ASP A 311 6.84 -10.29 -4.35
C ASP A 311 6.10 -10.32 -5.70
N VAL A 312 6.79 -9.91 -6.78
CA VAL A 312 6.25 -9.90 -8.16
C VAL A 312 5.85 -11.30 -8.66
N ASN A 313 6.32 -12.37 -8.00
CA ASN A 313 5.96 -13.75 -8.32
C ASN A 313 4.53 -14.13 -7.88
N ASN A 314 3.81 -13.26 -7.16
CA ASN A 314 2.43 -13.52 -6.73
C ASN A 314 1.42 -13.34 -7.87
N CYS A 315 1.55 -14.10 -8.96
CA CYS A 315 0.78 -13.93 -10.19
C CYS A 315 -0.74 -13.94 -9.97
N ALA A 316 -1.24 -14.79 -9.06
CA ALA A 316 -2.67 -14.91 -8.78
C ALA A 316 -3.28 -13.65 -8.11
N LYS A 317 -2.44 -12.69 -7.67
CA LYS A 317 -2.88 -11.40 -7.16
C LYS A 317 -3.64 -10.61 -8.22
N CYS A 318 -3.20 -10.66 -9.48
CA CYS A 318 -3.84 -9.98 -10.60
C CYS A 318 -4.64 -10.95 -11.47
N HIS A 319 -4.17 -12.18 -11.65
CA HIS A 319 -4.77 -13.17 -12.55
C HIS A 319 -5.98 -13.90 -11.93
N THR A 320 -7.07 -13.16 -11.70
CA THR A 320 -8.29 -13.64 -11.02
C THR A 320 -9.46 -13.97 -11.95
N GLY A 321 -9.40 -13.54 -13.22
CA GLY A 321 -10.50 -13.70 -14.16
C GLY A 321 -10.74 -15.16 -14.57
N ASP A 322 -11.85 -15.42 -15.29
CA ASP A 322 -12.22 -16.76 -15.77
C ASP A 322 -11.13 -17.43 -16.65
N GLN A 323 -10.32 -16.60 -17.33
CA GLN A 323 -9.15 -17.02 -18.11
C GLN A 323 -7.84 -16.66 -17.40
N GLY A 324 -7.85 -16.52 -16.08
CA GLY A 324 -6.69 -16.13 -15.29
C GLY A 324 -5.50 -17.05 -15.49
N ASP A 325 -5.72 -18.37 -15.59
CA ASP A 325 -4.67 -19.38 -15.78
C ASP A 325 -3.85 -19.23 -17.09
N LEU A 326 -4.20 -18.31 -17.99
CA LEU A 326 -3.40 -18.00 -19.19
C LEU A 326 -1.96 -17.60 -18.85
N TRP A 327 -1.72 -16.99 -17.68
CA TRP A 327 -0.36 -16.62 -17.23
C TRP A 327 0.61 -17.81 -17.15
N ASN A 328 0.10 -19.02 -16.88
CA ASN A 328 0.91 -20.23 -16.76
C ASN A 328 0.65 -21.27 -17.85
N THR A 329 -0.44 -21.13 -18.61
CA THR A 329 -0.78 -22.08 -19.68
C THR A 329 -0.37 -21.61 -21.06
N HIS A 330 -0.16 -20.30 -21.26
CA HIS A 330 0.15 -19.70 -22.56
C HIS A 330 1.38 -18.77 -22.46
N PRO A 331 2.59 -19.33 -22.25
CA PRO A 331 3.81 -18.53 -22.22
C PRO A 331 4.13 -17.97 -23.61
N THR A 332 4.26 -16.64 -23.70
CA THR A 332 4.63 -15.96 -24.95
C THR A 332 5.92 -15.15 -24.78
N ALA A 333 6.66 -14.98 -25.87
CA ALA A 333 7.90 -14.21 -25.89
C ALA A 333 7.67 -12.76 -25.46
N GLU A 334 6.58 -12.15 -25.92
CA GLU A 334 6.21 -10.77 -25.67
C GLU A 334 5.99 -10.56 -24.16
N VAL A 335 5.18 -11.40 -23.52
CA VAL A 335 4.84 -11.21 -22.10
C VAL A 335 5.98 -11.62 -21.18
N CYS A 336 6.68 -12.73 -21.43
CA CYS A 336 7.76 -13.18 -20.54
C CYS A 336 8.93 -12.18 -20.48
N GLN A 337 9.25 -11.54 -21.62
CA GLN A 337 10.35 -10.57 -21.68
C GLN A 337 10.05 -9.29 -20.89
N SER A 338 8.78 -8.97 -20.58
CA SER A 338 8.42 -7.80 -19.76
C SER A 338 9.10 -7.78 -18.38
N CYS A 339 9.36 -8.96 -17.79
CA CYS A 339 10.16 -9.10 -16.57
C CYS A 339 11.54 -9.72 -16.83
N HIS A 340 11.67 -10.63 -17.79
CA HIS A 340 12.94 -11.31 -18.12
C HIS A 340 13.76 -10.53 -19.16
N THR A 341 14.07 -9.27 -18.87
CA THR A 341 14.66 -8.31 -19.83
C THR A 341 16.06 -8.67 -20.31
N THR A 342 16.78 -9.50 -19.55
CA THR A 342 18.11 -9.98 -19.94
C THR A 342 18.06 -11.13 -20.96
N VAL A 343 16.87 -11.66 -21.25
CA VAL A 343 16.67 -12.79 -22.16
C VAL A 343 16.31 -12.27 -23.54
N ASP A 344 17.31 -12.15 -24.42
CA ASP A 344 17.08 -11.88 -25.85
C ASP A 344 16.71 -13.17 -26.58
N LEU A 345 15.42 -13.39 -26.84
CA LEU A 345 14.93 -14.58 -27.56
C LEU A 345 15.29 -14.58 -29.06
N ALA A 346 15.63 -13.41 -29.63
CA ALA A 346 16.03 -13.28 -31.03
C ALA A 346 17.51 -13.63 -31.27
N ASN A 347 18.40 -13.42 -30.29
CA ASN A 347 19.83 -13.75 -30.36
C ASN A 347 20.28 -14.75 -29.27
N ALA A 348 19.37 -15.64 -28.87
CA ALA A 348 19.39 -16.38 -27.61
C ALA A 348 20.48 -17.46 -27.42
N ALA A 349 21.52 -17.50 -28.26
CA ALA A 349 22.55 -18.54 -28.21
C ALA A 349 23.33 -18.60 -26.88
N THR A 350 23.28 -17.54 -26.07
CA THR A 350 23.93 -17.48 -24.74
C THR A 350 23.00 -17.06 -23.59
N THR A 351 21.78 -16.59 -23.87
CA THR A 351 20.85 -16.02 -22.89
C THR A 351 19.62 -16.90 -22.62
N HIS A 352 19.31 -17.87 -23.50
CA HIS A 352 18.20 -18.80 -23.32
C HIS A 352 18.62 -20.23 -23.72
N VAL A 353 18.51 -21.18 -22.79
CA VAL A 353 18.92 -22.58 -23.01
C VAL A 353 18.15 -23.25 -24.16
N GLY A 354 16.89 -22.84 -24.40
CA GLY A 354 16.10 -23.33 -25.53
C GLY A 354 16.55 -22.81 -26.90
N GLY A 355 17.57 -21.96 -26.95
CA GLY A 355 18.03 -21.29 -28.16
C GLY A 355 17.05 -20.23 -28.65
N GLN A 356 17.31 -19.74 -29.86
CA GLN A 356 16.51 -18.69 -30.51
C GLN A 356 15.06 -19.15 -30.70
N GLN A 357 14.12 -18.30 -30.29
CA GLN A 357 12.68 -18.49 -30.50
C GLN A 357 12.18 -17.38 -31.41
N THR A 358 11.54 -17.76 -32.53
CA THR A 358 10.95 -16.82 -33.49
C THR A 358 9.43 -16.84 -33.49
N THR A 359 8.84 -17.75 -32.73
CA THR A 359 7.38 -17.90 -32.51
C THR A 359 7.13 -18.47 -31.11
N ASN A 360 5.89 -18.39 -30.63
CA ASN A 360 5.47 -18.92 -29.33
C ASN A 360 5.22 -20.44 -29.32
N ALA A 361 5.33 -21.11 -30.48
CA ALA A 361 4.86 -22.49 -30.66
C ALA A 361 5.56 -23.54 -29.79
N ALA A 362 6.80 -23.28 -29.39
CA ALA A 362 7.60 -24.23 -28.61
C ALA A 362 7.60 -23.91 -27.10
N CYS A 363 7.12 -22.74 -26.68
CA CYS A 363 7.30 -22.25 -25.31
C CYS A 363 6.70 -23.22 -24.27
N ALA A 364 5.44 -23.62 -24.45
CA ALA A 364 4.75 -24.54 -23.54
C ALA A 364 5.35 -25.96 -23.49
N THR A 365 6.21 -26.34 -24.46
CA THR A 365 6.92 -27.63 -24.44
C THR A 365 7.99 -27.66 -23.35
N CYS A 366 8.66 -26.53 -23.12
CA CYS A 366 9.72 -26.38 -22.12
C CYS A 366 9.26 -25.60 -20.87
N HIS A 367 8.22 -24.79 -20.97
CA HIS A 367 7.63 -24.01 -19.88
C HIS A 367 6.21 -24.51 -19.60
N SER A 368 6.11 -25.66 -18.96
CA SER A 368 4.81 -26.21 -18.56
C SER A 368 4.21 -25.42 -17.39
N PRO A 369 2.88 -25.46 -17.19
CA PRO A 369 2.24 -24.82 -16.04
C PRO A 369 2.87 -25.17 -14.69
N ALA A 370 3.25 -26.44 -14.50
CA ALA A 370 3.89 -26.89 -13.27
C ALA A 370 5.30 -26.29 -13.09
N MET A 371 6.08 -26.15 -14.18
CA MET A 371 7.39 -25.52 -14.11
C MET A 371 7.27 -24.02 -13.88
N ILE A 372 6.39 -23.33 -14.61
CA ILE A 372 6.15 -21.90 -14.43
C ILE A 372 5.74 -21.63 -12.97
N LYS A 373 4.73 -22.33 -12.45
CA LYS A 373 4.31 -22.20 -11.03
C LYS A 373 5.45 -22.50 -10.06
N GLY A 374 6.24 -23.55 -10.33
CA GLY A 374 7.34 -23.96 -9.45
C GLY A 374 8.55 -23.02 -9.44
N TYR A 375 8.81 -22.29 -10.53
CA TYR A 375 9.89 -21.29 -10.61
C TYR A 375 9.46 -19.90 -10.12
N HIS A 376 8.16 -19.61 -10.12
CA HIS A 376 7.58 -18.36 -9.59
C HIS A 376 6.93 -18.58 -8.22
N VAL A 377 7.53 -19.41 -7.36
CA VAL A 377 7.17 -19.46 -5.94
C VAL A 377 7.95 -18.39 -5.18
N SER A 378 7.32 -17.73 -4.23
CA SER A 378 7.98 -16.79 -3.34
C SER A 378 8.70 -17.53 -2.19
N GLY A 379 9.50 -16.79 -1.42
CA GLY A 379 10.20 -17.34 -0.25
C GLY A 379 9.27 -17.76 0.90
N MET A 380 8.03 -17.27 0.91
CA MET A 380 7.01 -17.47 1.93
C MET A 380 5.68 -17.83 1.27
N SER A 381 4.98 -18.83 1.82
CA SER A 381 3.63 -19.16 1.37
C SER A 381 2.67 -17.99 1.64
N THR A 382 1.94 -17.58 0.61
CA THR A 382 0.93 -16.50 0.65
C THR A 382 -0.36 -16.97 -0.03
N PRO A 383 -1.51 -16.30 0.20
CA PRO A 383 -2.78 -16.70 -0.44
C PRO A 383 -2.70 -16.76 -1.97
N ASN A 384 -2.02 -15.81 -2.63
CA ASN A 384 -1.88 -15.79 -4.08
C ASN A 384 -0.61 -16.49 -4.60
N ASN A 385 0.21 -17.04 -3.69
CA ASN A 385 1.33 -17.91 -4.02
C ASN A 385 1.56 -18.92 -2.87
N PRO A 386 0.73 -19.96 -2.77
CA PRO A 386 0.78 -20.87 -1.63
C PRO A 386 1.98 -21.83 -1.68
N GLY A 387 2.66 -21.90 -2.82
CA GLY A 387 3.85 -22.73 -3.01
C GLY A 387 5.08 -22.14 -2.32
N VAL A 388 6.02 -23.03 -1.98
CA VAL A 388 7.38 -22.67 -1.55
C VAL A 388 8.38 -23.49 -2.37
N PRO A 389 9.66 -23.09 -2.43
CA PRO A 389 10.68 -23.84 -3.18
C PRO A 389 10.66 -25.34 -2.86
N ALA A 390 10.82 -26.21 -3.86
CA ALA A 390 10.68 -27.65 -3.67
C ALA A 390 11.55 -28.18 -2.51
N GLY A 391 10.93 -28.89 -1.56
CA GLY A 391 11.59 -29.40 -0.34
C GLY A 391 11.70 -28.39 0.80
N ALA A 392 11.27 -27.13 0.60
CA ALA A 392 11.06 -26.15 1.64
C ALA A 392 9.83 -26.49 2.48
N ALA A 393 9.93 -26.29 3.80
CA ALA A 393 8.78 -26.38 4.70
C ALA A 393 8.13 -24.99 4.90
N VAL A 394 6.84 -24.97 5.20
CA VAL A 394 6.16 -23.78 5.73
C VAL A 394 6.23 -23.83 7.25
N ILE A 395 6.77 -22.78 7.88
CA ILE A 395 6.89 -22.69 9.34
C ILE A 395 5.76 -21.83 9.90
N THR A 396 5.11 -22.32 10.95
CA THR A 396 4.06 -21.57 11.67
C THR A 396 4.38 -21.51 13.15
N TYR A 397 4.12 -20.36 13.76
CA TYR A 397 4.25 -20.12 15.20
C TYR A 397 2.90 -20.02 15.88
N ALA A 398 2.85 -20.46 17.13
CA ALA A 398 1.74 -20.18 18.04
C ALA A 398 2.27 -19.99 19.46
N ILE A 399 1.72 -19.00 20.17
CA ILE A 399 1.83 -18.89 21.63
C ILE A 399 0.47 -19.35 22.17
N ASN A 400 0.47 -20.35 23.02
CA ASN A 400 -0.76 -20.93 23.57
C ASN A 400 -1.08 -20.40 24.98
N GLY A 401 -0.11 -19.76 25.64
CA GLY A 401 -0.32 -19.12 26.93
C GLY A 401 0.94 -18.40 27.43
N VAL A 402 0.74 -17.30 28.16
CA VAL A 402 1.80 -16.54 28.82
C VAL A 402 1.38 -16.28 30.26
N THR A 403 2.12 -16.83 31.22
CA THR A 403 1.89 -16.54 32.64
C THR A 403 3.06 -15.75 33.20
N VAL A 404 2.79 -14.83 34.12
CA VAL A 404 3.84 -14.06 34.80
C VAL A 404 3.73 -14.28 36.30
N THR A 405 4.80 -14.78 36.91
CA THR A 405 4.90 -14.99 38.36
C THR A 405 6.19 -14.35 38.87
N ASN A 406 6.09 -13.47 39.88
CA ASN A 406 7.22 -12.67 40.37
C ASN A 406 7.98 -11.98 39.22
N ASP A 407 7.23 -11.33 38.33
CA ASP A 407 7.72 -10.63 37.14
C ASP A 407 8.44 -11.49 36.09
N ILE A 408 8.51 -12.81 36.27
CA ILE A 408 9.12 -13.74 35.32
C ILE A 408 8.04 -14.39 34.44
N ALA A 409 8.19 -14.26 33.13
CA ALA A 409 7.32 -14.90 32.15
C ALA A 409 7.61 -16.39 32.00
N THR A 410 6.55 -17.20 31.93
CA THR A 410 6.56 -18.56 31.41
C THR A 410 5.66 -18.62 30.18
N VAL A 411 6.24 -19.07 29.06
CA VAL A 411 5.59 -19.06 27.74
C VAL A 411 5.33 -20.49 27.31
N ASN A 412 4.07 -20.83 27.05
CA ASN A 412 3.69 -22.05 26.35
C ASN A 412 3.55 -21.74 24.86
N PHE A 413 4.27 -22.46 24.01
CA PHE A 413 4.28 -22.20 22.57
C PHE A 413 4.43 -23.49 21.76
N SER A 414 4.14 -23.41 20.46
CA SER A 414 4.41 -24.47 19.50
C SER A 414 4.92 -23.91 18.19
N ILE A 415 5.75 -24.71 17.51
CA ILE A 415 6.24 -24.43 16.17
C ILE A 415 5.91 -25.65 15.31
N THR A 416 5.32 -25.43 14.14
CA THR A 416 5.05 -26.48 13.16
C THR A 416 5.85 -26.27 11.88
N ALA A 417 6.17 -27.36 11.20
CA ALA A 417 6.66 -27.41 9.84
C ALA A 417 5.64 -28.19 9.01
N ASP A 418 5.05 -27.57 8.00
CA ASP A 418 3.98 -28.14 7.16
C ASP A 418 2.82 -28.71 8.01
N GLY A 419 2.40 -27.95 9.02
CA GLY A 419 1.35 -28.34 9.98
C GLY A 419 1.76 -29.42 10.99
N THR A 420 2.96 -29.99 10.88
CA THR A 420 3.46 -31.02 11.80
C THR A 420 4.29 -30.38 12.93
N PRO A 421 4.01 -30.65 14.22
CA PRO A 421 4.81 -30.11 15.32
C PRO A 421 6.29 -30.45 15.23
N MET A 422 7.15 -29.45 15.45
CA MET A 422 8.60 -29.61 15.44
C MET A 422 9.13 -30.13 16.78
N THR A 423 10.18 -30.95 16.70
CA THR A 423 10.95 -31.39 17.88
C THR A 423 12.03 -30.36 18.22
N LEU A 424 11.92 -29.67 19.35
CA LEU A 424 12.82 -28.59 19.79
C LEU A 424 13.82 -29.04 20.86
N THR A 425 14.34 -30.26 20.75
CA THR A 425 15.37 -30.79 21.67
C THR A 425 16.76 -30.20 21.42
N THR A 426 17.00 -29.67 20.22
CA THR A 426 18.17 -28.88 19.85
C THR A 426 17.73 -27.65 19.08
N ILE A 427 18.47 -26.55 19.22
CA ILE A 427 18.23 -25.32 18.47
C ILE A 427 19.52 -24.97 17.70
N PRO A 428 19.52 -24.94 16.36
CA PRO A 428 18.38 -25.23 15.48
C PRO A 428 17.94 -26.71 15.52
N PRO A 429 16.65 -27.02 15.21
CA PRO A 429 16.17 -28.39 15.08
C PRO A 429 16.83 -29.15 13.91
N ALA A 430 16.73 -30.49 13.92
CA ALA A 430 17.22 -31.31 12.83
C ALA A 430 16.60 -30.90 11.47
N GLY A 431 17.45 -30.79 10.44
CA GLY A 431 17.05 -30.28 9.11
C GLY A 431 17.27 -28.77 8.91
N TYR A 432 17.68 -28.06 9.96
CA TYR A 432 17.92 -26.61 9.93
C TYR A 432 19.36 -26.28 10.33
N SER A 433 19.98 -25.33 9.62
CA SER A 433 21.38 -24.95 9.79
C SER A 433 21.57 -23.72 10.71
N ALA A 434 20.55 -22.89 10.85
CA ALA A 434 20.57 -21.70 11.71
C ALA A 434 19.19 -21.38 12.29
N SER A 435 19.18 -20.59 13.36
CA SER A 435 17.96 -20.06 14.00
C SER A 435 18.23 -18.64 14.49
N ASN A 436 17.33 -17.72 14.12
CA ASN A 436 17.17 -16.41 14.74
C ASN A 436 15.81 -16.28 15.44
N VAL A 437 15.14 -17.42 15.70
CA VAL A 437 13.89 -17.47 16.46
C VAL A 437 14.14 -16.97 17.88
N GLY A 438 13.22 -16.14 18.38
CA GLY A 438 13.32 -15.62 19.73
C GLY A 438 12.06 -14.95 20.22
N PHE A 439 12.06 -14.66 21.52
CA PHE A 439 11.00 -13.98 22.22
C PHE A 439 11.31 -12.48 22.35
N LEU A 440 10.29 -11.64 22.20
CA LEU A 440 10.32 -10.23 22.56
C LEU A 440 9.34 -9.99 23.70
N LEU A 441 9.79 -9.36 24.77
CA LEU A 441 8.97 -9.03 25.93
C LEU A 441 8.80 -7.52 25.99
N ALA A 442 7.56 -7.06 25.82
CA ALA A 442 7.21 -5.65 25.90
C ALA A 442 6.27 -5.38 27.07
N TYR A 443 6.30 -4.15 27.56
CA TYR A 443 5.54 -3.73 28.73
C TYR A 443 5.31 -2.22 28.74
N SER A 444 4.45 -1.82 29.66
CA SER A 444 4.18 -0.43 30.00
C SER A 444 4.51 -0.15 31.47
N LEU A 445 4.96 1.07 31.75
CA LEU A 445 5.15 1.64 33.08
C LEU A 445 4.62 3.08 33.08
N PRO A 446 4.18 3.63 34.22
CA PRO A 446 3.73 5.02 34.30
C PRO A 446 4.74 6.01 33.72
N GLN A 447 4.27 6.94 32.88
CA GLN A 447 5.10 7.91 32.17
C GLN A 447 4.31 9.21 31.93
N ASP A 448 4.98 10.38 31.93
CA ASP A 448 4.37 11.67 31.57
C ASP A 448 3.09 12.02 32.36
N GLY A 449 3.01 11.60 33.63
CA GLY A 449 1.82 11.79 34.47
C GLY A 449 0.64 10.84 34.15
N ILE A 450 0.81 9.91 33.21
CA ILE A 450 -0.14 8.87 32.87
C ILE A 450 0.18 7.62 33.69
N ALA A 451 -0.76 7.24 34.57
CA ALA A 451 -0.61 6.08 35.45
C ALA A 451 -0.68 4.74 34.68
N GLU A 452 -1.56 4.65 33.68
CA GLU A 452 -1.77 3.45 32.87
C GLU A 452 -1.67 3.82 31.39
N PRO A 453 -0.46 3.82 30.80
CA PRO A 453 -0.30 4.14 29.39
C PRO A 453 -0.99 3.11 28.50
N ALA A 454 -1.56 3.57 27.39
CA ALA A 454 -2.21 2.75 26.38
C ALA A 454 -1.23 2.14 25.37
N ASP A 455 0.03 2.58 25.40
CA ASP A 455 1.12 2.16 24.52
C ASP A 455 2.16 1.35 25.30
N PHE A 456 2.84 0.42 24.62
CA PHE A 456 4.13 -0.05 25.11
C PHE A 456 5.08 1.14 25.22
N ASN A 457 5.92 1.16 26.24
CA ASN A 457 6.98 2.17 26.35
C ASN A 457 8.33 1.58 26.72
N ASN A 458 8.36 0.31 27.12
CA ASN A 458 9.56 -0.44 27.51
C ASN A 458 10.50 0.42 28.38
N LEU A 459 9.90 1.17 29.32
CA LEU A 459 10.57 2.24 30.04
C LEU A 459 11.82 1.73 30.77
N GLY A 460 12.93 2.46 30.65
CA GLY A 460 14.22 2.07 31.22
C GLY A 460 15.07 1.16 30.33
N ARG A 461 14.66 0.92 29.08
CA ARG A 461 15.45 0.22 28.06
C ARG A 461 16.11 1.20 27.10
N SER A 462 17.29 0.82 26.59
CA SER A 462 17.95 1.60 25.55
C SER A 462 17.07 1.67 24.30
N ALA A 463 16.87 2.89 23.79
CA ALA A 463 15.98 3.20 22.67
C ALA A 463 14.59 2.54 22.80
N ALA A 464 14.06 2.42 24.03
CA ALA A 464 12.77 1.81 24.33
C ALA A 464 12.57 0.42 23.69
N GLN A 465 13.65 -0.34 23.50
CA GLN A 465 13.58 -1.66 22.89
C GLN A 465 13.07 -2.71 23.88
N PRO A 466 12.25 -3.68 23.42
CA PRO A 466 11.76 -4.75 24.27
C PRO A 466 12.93 -5.62 24.77
N ILE A 467 12.67 -6.45 25.77
CA ILE A 467 13.65 -7.46 26.18
C ILE A 467 13.66 -8.55 25.10
N SER A 468 14.84 -8.86 24.55
CA SER A 468 15.00 -9.84 23.47
C SER A 468 15.70 -11.08 24.00
N VAL A 469 15.10 -12.25 23.78
CA VAL A 469 15.63 -13.55 24.23
C VAL A 469 15.67 -14.51 23.05
N SER A 470 16.86 -14.94 22.62
CA SER A 470 16.94 -15.93 21.54
C SER A 470 16.48 -17.31 22.03
N LEU A 471 15.77 -18.06 21.19
CA LEU A 471 15.35 -19.42 21.50
C LEU A 471 16.57 -20.32 21.81
N SER A 472 17.69 -20.08 21.12
CA SER A 472 18.95 -20.76 21.38
C SER A 472 19.51 -20.51 22.78
N SER A 473 19.34 -19.31 23.35
CA SER A 473 19.85 -18.97 24.69
C SER A 473 19.08 -19.67 25.81
N VAL A 474 17.85 -20.09 25.55
CA VAL A 474 16.96 -20.76 26.51
C VAL A 474 16.71 -22.23 26.18
N ALA A 475 17.44 -22.79 25.20
CA ALA A 475 17.23 -24.17 24.72
C ALA A 475 17.33 -25.21 25.84
N ALA A 476 18.23 -25.01 26.82
CA ALA A 476 18.39 -25.90 27.96
C ALA A 476 17.23 -25.83 28.98
N ASN A 477 16.41 -24.79 28.92
CA ASN A 477 15.27 -24.56 29.81
C ASN A 477 13.93 -24.93 29.16
N LEU A 478 13.94 -25.39 27.90
CA LEU A 478 12.74 -25.86 27.22
C LEU A 478 12.27 -27.18 27.83
N THR A 479 11.01 -27.23 28.24
CA THR A 479 10.35 -28.46 28.67
C THR A 479 9.19 -28.78 27.77
N ALA A 480 8.91 -30.06 27.52
CA ALA A 480 7.70 -30.45 26.80
C ALA A 480 6.46 -29.97 27.58
N GLY A 481 5.54 -29.29 26.90
CA GLY A 481 4.31 -28.80 27.48
C GLY A 481 3.29 -29.91 27.71
N THR A 482 2.17 -29.57 28.33
CA THR A 482 1.10 -30.54 28.67
C THR A 482 0.37 -31.07 27.45
N ALA A 483 0.28 -30.27 26.37
CA ALA A 483 -0.26 -30.68 25.10
C ALA A 483 0.86 -31.20 24.18
N SER A 484 0.58 -32.28 23.44
CA SER A 484 1.55 -32.85 22.49
C SER A 484 2.00 -31.82 21.47
N GLY A 485 3.32 -31.68 21.26
CA GLY A 485 3.90 -30.72 20.31
C GLY A 485 4.04 -29.29 20.84
N THR A 486 3.71 -29.04 22.11
CA THR A 486 3.93 -27.74 22.78
C THR A 486 5.17 -27.77 23.67
N TYR A 487 5.72 -26.59 23.96
CA TYR A 487 6.87 -26.40 24.83
C TYR A 487 6.59 -25.27 25.82
N ASP A 488 7.07 -25.45 27.04
CA ASP A 488 7.12 -24.41 28.07
C ASP A 488 8.56 -23.90 28.21
N VAL A 489 8.71 -22.58 28.38
CA VAL A 489 9.97 -21.95 28.73
C VAL A 489 9.77 -20.84 29.75
N THR A 490 10.52 -20.88 30.85
CA THR A 490 10.54 -19.82 31.86
C THR A 490 11.75 -18.91 31.64
N LEU A 491 11.51 -17.60 31.48
CA LEU A 491 12.52 -16.62 31.08
C LEU A 491 13.19 -15.95 32.29
N THR A 492 13.78 -16.74 33.18
CA THR A 492 14.28 -16.29 34.50
C THR A 492 15.35 -15.19 34.46
N ALA A 493 16.19 -15.17 33.42
CA ALA A 493 17.23 -14.14 33.25
C ALA A 493 16.69 -12.79 32.73
N ASN A 494 15.40 -12.73 32.38
CA ASN A 494 14.78 -11.61 31.67
C ASN A 494 13.41 -11.25 32.31
N PRO A 495 13.36 -10.94 33.62
CA PRO A 495 12.11 -10.53 34.26
C PRO A 495 11.63 -9.19 33.67
N PHE A 496 10.31 -9.01 33.65
CA PHE A 496 9.71 -7.70 33.51
C PHE A 496 10.15 -6.80 34.68
N PRO A 497 10.20 -5.47 34.50
CA PRO A 497 10.44 -4.58 35.63
C PRO A 497 9.25 -4.60 36.59
N ALA A 498 9.53 -4.33 37.86
CA ALA A 498 8.50 -4.28 38.90
C ALA A 498 7.45 -3.22 38.57
N GLY A 499 6.17 -3.58 38.73
CA GLY A 499 5.04 -2.69 38.43
C GLY A 499 4.67 -2.58 36.95
N ALA A 500 5.32 -3.35 36.07
CA ALA A 500 4.99 -3.40 34.66
C ALA A 500 3.55 -3.89 34.42
N THR A 501 2.83 -3.20 33.53
CA THR A 501 1.51 -3.59 33.02
C THR A 501 1.57 -3.82 31.51
N MET A 502 0.47 -4.29 30.92
CA MET A 502 0.37 -4.69 29.51
C MET A 502 1.45 -5.69 29.09
N ARG A 503 1.96 -6.51 30.00
CA ARG A 503 3.09 -7.40 29.74
C ARG A 503 2.72 -8.35 28.60
N SER A 504 3.51 -8.33 27.53
CA SER A 504 3.22 -9.09 26.31
C SER A 504 4.47 -9.78 25.79
N VAL A 505 4.30 -10.95 25.19
CA VAL A 505 5.37 -11.74 24.59
C VAL A 505 5.07 -11.95 23.11
N ALA A 506 6.06 -11.70 22.26
CA ALA A 506 6.03 -12.11 20.86
C ALA A 506 6.99 -13.27 20.60
N LEU A 507 6.63 -14.17 19.68
CA LEU A 507 7.51 -15.16 19.08
C LEU A 507 7.72 -14.77 17.61
N GLN A 508 8.98 -14.55 17.25
CA GLN A 508 9.38 -14.03 15.94
C GLN A 508 10.66 -14.70 15.46
N GLY A 509 11.03 -14.43 14.20
CA GLY A 509 12.27 -14.87 13.59
C GLY A 509 12.01 -15.98 12.59
N TYR A 510 13.05 -16.74 12.27
CA TYR A 510 12.98 -17.84 11.34
C TYR A 510 14.03 -18.92 11.61
N PHE A 511 13.89 -20.03 10.90
CA PHE A 511 14.96 -21.00 10.76
C PHE A 511 15.55 -20.91 9.35
N THR A 512 16.82 -21.29 9.20
CA THR A 512 17.40 -21.55 7.87
C THR A 512 17.36 -23.05 7.63
N GLN A 513 16.61 -23.49 6.63
CA GLN A 513 16.49 -24.90 6.27
C GLN A 513 17.56 -25.29 5.26
N SER A 514 18.14 -26.47 5.44
CA SER A 514 19.02 -27.09 4.45
C SER A 514 18.20 -27.94 3.48
N VAL A 515 18.11 -27.52 2.21
CA VAL A 515 17.40 -28.24 1.14
C VAL A 515 18.41 -28.59 0.05
N GLY A 516 18.85 -29.85 0.00
CA GLY A 516 19.98 -30.25 -0.85
C GLY A 516 21.25 -29.47 -0.49
N THR A 517 21.79 -28.71 -1.43
CA THR A 517 22.94 -27.80 -1.20
C THR A 517 22.51 -26.36 -0.88
N ALA A 518 21.22 -26.04 -0.95
CA ALA A 518 20.71 -24.71 -0.68
C ALA A 518 20.46 -24.49 0.82
N SER A 519 20.76 -23.29 1.29
CA SER A 519 20.35 -22.77 2.60
C SER A 519 19.30 -21.71 2.38
N ILE A 520 18.08 -21.97 2.83
CA ILE A 520 16.94 -21.12 2.50
C ILE A 520 16.27 -20.69 3.81
N ALA A 521 16.03 -19.38 3.96
CA ALA A 521 15.35 -18.83 5.12
C ALA A 521 13.87 -19.23 5.14
N ARG A 522 13.33 -19.50 6.32
CA ARG A 522 11.96 -19.95 6.55
C ARG A 522 11.22 -18.96 7.41
N HIS A 523 10.96 -17.81 6.79
CA HIS A 523 10.23 -16.72 7.39
C HIS A 523 8.84 -17.20 7.78
N ALA A 524 8.38 -16.77 8.95
CA ALA A 524 7.10 -17.17 9.53
C ALA A 524 6.47 -15.97 10.20
N ALA A 525 5.15 -15.84 10.05
CA ALA A 525 4.39 -14.77 10.68
C ALA A 525 4.63 -14.79 12.20
N SER A 526 4.99 -13.62 12.75
CA SER A 526 5.22 -13.44 14.17
C SER A 526 3.89 -13.49 14.91
N VAL A 527 3.88 -14.02 16.14
CA VAL A 527 2.68 -14.06 16.98
C VAL A 527 2.94 -13.27 18.26
N VAL A 528 1.91 -12.59 18.78
CA VAL A 528 2.00 -11.79 20.01
C VAL A 528 0.87 -12.20 20.95
N MET A 529 1.16 -12.33 22.24
CA MET A 529 0.16 -12.64 23.27
C MET A 529 0.43 -11.81 24.53
N ALA A 530 -0.61 -11.19 25.07
CA ALA A 530 -0.58 -10.57 26.39
C ALA A 530 -0.52 -11.65 27.49
N ALA A 531 0.15 -11.35 28.60
CA ALA A 531 0.19 -12.22 29.76
C ALA A 531 -1.20 -12.37 30.41
N ASP A 532 -1.45 -13.51 31.02
CA ASP A 532 -2.69 -13.79 31.75
C ASP A 532 -2.94 -12.72 32.82
N GLY A 533 -4.08 -12.04 32.69
CA GLY A 533 -4.49 -10.96 33.60
C GLY A 533 -4.00 -9.56 33.21
N ASP A 534 -3.14 -9.44 32.19
CA ASP A 534 -2.81 -8.15 31.57
C ASP A 534 -3.79 -7.81 30.45
N ASN A 535 -4.02 -6.52 30.22
CA ASN A 535 -4.77 -6.05 29.05
C ASN A 535 -3.87 -6.13 27.80
N ALA A 536 -4.45 -6.57 26.67
CA ALA A 536 -3.80 -6.42 25.37
C ALA A 536 -3.67 -4.93 25.00
N ARG A 537 -2.68 -4.61 24.15
CA ARG A 537 -2.57 -3.28 23.56
C ARG A 537 -3.78 -3.03 22.65
N ARG A 538 -4.29 -1.79 22.65
CA ARG A 538 -5.39 -1.37 21.78
C ARG A 538 -5.13 -1.73 20.31
N GLU A 539 -6.18 -2.16 19.63
CA GLU A 539 -6.23 -2.32 18.19
C GLU A 539 -6.58 -0.97 17.54
N VAL A 540 -5.84 -0.61 16.50
CA VAL A 540 -6.03 0.64 15.75
C VAL A 540 -6.19 0.35 14.26
N LEU A 541 -5.50 -0.67 13.76
CA LEU A 541 -5.41 -1.01 12.36
C LEU A 541 -6.07 -2.36 12.08
N ASN A 542 -6.70 -2.46 10.93
CA ASN A 542 -7.23 -3.71 10.41
C ASN A 542 -6.14 -4.40 9.60
N LEU A 543 -5.79 -5.63 9.98
CA LEU A 543 -4.75 -6.38 9.25
C LEU A 543 -5.10 -6.55 7.78
N SER A 544 -6.39 -6.79 7.44
CA SER A 544 -6.81 -6.94 6.04
C SER A 544 -6.50 -5.69 5.21
N GLY A 545 -6.61 -4.50 5.80
CA GLY A 545 -6.25 -3.24 5.17
C GLY A 545 -4.80 -3.18 4.69
N CYS A 546 -3.87 -3.73 5.48
CA CYS A 546 -2.46 -3.86 5.11
C CYS A 546 -2.25 -4.98 4.09
N MET A 547 -2.87 -6.14 4.33
CA MET A 547 -2.61 -7.38 3.57
C MET A 547 -3.27 -7.39 2.20
N ASP A 548 -4.27 -6.54 1.97
CA ASP A 548 -4.78 -6.25 0.64
C ASP A 548 -3.67 -5.75 -0.30
N CYS A 549 -2.70 -5.00 0.22
CA CYS A 549 -1.55 -4.52 -0.56
C CYS A 549 -0.31 -5.39 -0.39
N HIS A 550 -0.06 -5.95 0.80
CA HIS A 550 1.21 -6.63 1.10
C HIS A 550 1.16 -8.16 1.02
N GLU A 551 0.01 -8.82 1.29
CA GLU A 551 -0.17 -10.27 1.51
C GLU A 551 0.68 -10.90 2.62
N SER A 552 1.99 -10.63 2.61
CA SER A 552 2.93 -10.75 3.71
C SER A 552 3.84 -9.52 3.73
N LEU A 553 4.20 -9.05 4.93
CA LEU A 553 5.15 -7.95 5.09
C LEU A 553 6.32 -8.43 5.93
N GLU A 554 7.48 -8.49 5.29
CA GLU A 554 8.73 -8.95 5.89
C GLU A 554 9.69 -7.79 6.13
N LEU A 555 9.92 -7.45 7.39
CA LEU A 555 10.82 -6.38 7.79
C LEU A 555 11.99 -6.93 8.61
N HIS A 556 13.06 -6.13 8.68
CA HIS A 556 14.30 -6.48 9.38
C HIS A 556 14.94 -7.79 8.89
N GLY A 557 14.92 -8.00 7.57
CA GLY A 557 15.48 -9.20 6.93
C GLY A 557 14.69 -10.47 7.22
N GLY A 558 13.35 -10.37 7.29
CA GLY A 558 12.45 -11.51 7.49
C GLY A 558 12.27 -11.95 8.96
N SER A 559 12.83 -11.19 9.91
CA SER A 559 12.67 -11.50 11.35
C SER A 559 11.39 -10.91 11.96
N ARG A 560 10.75 -9.95 11.30
CA ARG A 560 9.46 -9.38 11.71
C ARG A 560 8.52 -9.55 10.54
N VAL A 561 7.56 -10.45 10.70
CA VAL A 561 6.65 -10.84 9.63
C VAL A 561 5.23 -10.73 10.12
N ILE A 562 4.39 -10.08 9.32
CA ILE A 562 2.93 -10.19 9.40
C ILE A 562 2.44 -10.78 8.08
N ALA A 563 1.34 -11.54 8.13
CA ALA A 563 0.74 -12.16 6.94
C ALA A 563 -0.77 -12.23 7.14
N ALA A 564 -1.54 -12.30 6.04
CA ALA A 564 -3.01 -12.29 6.03
C ALA A 564 -3.67 -13.27 7.02
N GLU A 565 -3.00 -14.38 7.31
CA GLU A 565 -3.50 -15.45 8.17
C GLU A 565 -3.24 -15.23 9.68
N ASN A 566 -2.56 -14.13 10.08
CA ASN A 566 -2.09 -13.92 11.46
C ASN A 566 -2.37 -12.51 11.98
N VAL A 567 -3.64 -12.28 12.38
CA VAL A 567 -4.13 -11.01 12.97
C VAL A 567 -3.38 -10.58 14.23
N ASP A 568 -3.04 -11.52 15.09
CA ASP A 568 -2.33 -11.25 16.37
C ASP A 568 -0.89 -10.77 16.14
N GLY A 569 -0.33 -11.03 14.96
CA GLY A 569 1.03 -10.65 14.61
C GLY A 569 1.24 -9.15 14.42
N LEU A 570 0.20 -8.37 14.12
CA LEU A 570 0.36 -6.94 13.81
C LEU A 570 0.99 -6.14 14.96
N ALA A 571 0.72 -6.53 16.20
CA ALA A 571 1.30 -5.90 17.37
C ALA A 571 2.83 -5.98 17.41
N VAL A 572 3.46 -6.96 16.71
CA VAL A 572 4.92 -7.19 16.73
C VAL A 572 5.72 -5.93 16.41
N CYS A 573 5.20 -5.07 15.53
CA CYS A 573 5.84 -3.81 15.15
C CYS A 573 5.88 -2.85 16.33
N THR A 574 4.75 -2.71 17.05
CA THR A 574 4.58 -1.76 18.17
C THR A 574 5.36 -2.14 19.43
N LEU A 575 5.84 -3.38 19.53
CA LEU A 575 6.74 -3.79 20.63
C LEU A 575 8.06 -3.00 20.59
N CYS A 576 8.51 -2.61 19.39
CA CYS A 576 9.72 -1.81 19.17
C CYS A 576 9.40 -0.37 18.73
N HIS A 577 8.48 -0.20 17.78
CA HIS A 577 8.06 1.09 17.22
C HIS A 577 7.02 1.74 18.12
N ASN A 578 7.49 2.17 19.29
CA ASN A 578 6.67 2.77 20.33
C ASN A 578 6.94 4.29 20.46
N PRO A 579 6.13 5.02 21.25
CA PRO A 579 6.21 6.48 21.33
C PRO A 579 7.55 7.05 21.79
N ASN A 580 8.43 6.28 22.44
CA ASN A 580 9.73 6.76 22.92
C ASN A 580 10.88 6.54 21.91
N LEU A 581 10.63 5.89 20.77
CA LEU A 581 11.69 5.57 19.80
C LEU A 581 11.77 6.64 18.70
N SER A 582 12.94 7.28 18.59
CA SER A 582 13.39 7.98 17.38
C SER A 582 14.50 7.20 16.66
N SER A 583 14.82 7.59 15.42
CA SER A 583 16.03 7.12 14.71
C SER A 583 17.28 7.70 15.36
N GLY A 584 18.46 7.18 15.04
CA GLY A 584 19.67 7.42 15.85
C GLY A 584 20.95 7.48 15.04
N GLY A 585 20.89 8.06 13.84
CA GLY A 585 22.03 8.19 12.94
C GLY A 585 23.22 8.91 13.59
N ASN A 586 22.92 9.93 14.40
CA ASN A 586 23.89 10.68 15.19
C ASN A 586 24.67 9.84 16.21
N THR A 587 24.36 8.56 16.42
CA THR A 587 25.18 7.63 17.23
C THR A 587 26.36 7.03 16.48
N PHE A 588 26.46 7.24 15.16
CA PHE A 588 27.50 6.63 14.35
C PHE A 588 28.88 7.23 14.65
N ASP A 589 29.86 6.37 14.93
CA ASP A 589 31.24 6.78 15.12
C ASP A 589 31.98 6.79 13.77
N MET A 590 32.13 7.98 13.19
CA MET A 590 32.88 8.17 11.93
C MET A 590 34.33 7.70 11.98
N SER A 591 34.94 7.54 13.15
CA SER A 591 36.31 7.00 13.25
C SER A 591 36.39 5.52 12.86
N THR A 592 35.25 4.82 12.86
CA THR A 592 35.15 3.41 12.44
C THR A 592 34.88 3.23 10.94
N TYR A 593 34.56 4.32 10.24
CA TYR A 593 34.23 4.28 8.81
C TYR A 593 35.46 3.93 7.96
N THR A 594 35.26 3.04 6.99
CA THR A 594 36.23 2.72 5.94
C THR A 594 35.49 2.74 4.61
N ALA A 595 35.92 3.60 3.68
CA ALA A 595 35.31 3.69 2.35
C ALA A 595 35.37 2.35 1.61
N GLY A 596 34.24 1.90 1.07
CA GLY A 596 34.11 0.58 0.44
C GLY A 596 34.01 -0.58 1.44
N GLY A 597 34.00 -0.30 2.75
CA GLY A 597 33.89 -1.32 3.79
C GLY A 597 32.47 -1.82 4.02
N ASN A 598 31.45 -0.98 3.77
CA ASN A 598 30.05 -1.35 3.84
C ASN A 598 29.21 -0.49 2.89
N ALA A 599 28.50 -1.14 1.95
CA ALA A 599 27.72 -0.45 0.93
C ALA A 599 26.60 0.43 1.50
N ASN A 600 25.96 0.05 2.62
CA ASN A 600 24.90 0.85 3.23
C ASN A 600 25.46 2.12 3.87
N THR A 601 26.60 2.00 4.57
CA THR A 601 27.27 3.17 5.16
C THR A 601 27.76 4.12 4.06
N ASP A 602 28.34 3.58 2.98
CA ASP A 602 28.78 4.39 1.83
C ASP A 602 27.59 5.12 1.18
N ALA A 603 26.46 4.43 0.96
CA ALA A 603 25.24 5.02 0.43
C ALA A 603 24.66 6.11 1.35
N THR A 604 24.68 5.87 2.67
CA THR A 604 24.23 6.85 3.68
C THR A 604 25.06 8.13 3.62
N ILE A 605 26.38 8.01 3.52
CA ILE A 605 27.29 9.17 3.43
C ILE A 605 27.11 9.90 2.10
N ALA A 606 26.86 9.17 1.01
CA ALA A 606 26.55 9.77 -0.28
C ALA A 606 25.24 10.58 -0.25
N MET A 607 24.24 10.09 0.49
CA MET A 607 22.92 10.71 0.62
C MET A 607 22.92 11.91 1.57
N PHE A 608 23.51 11.78 2.76
CA PHE A 608 23.38 12.77 3.85
C PHE A 608 24.69 13.44 4.25
N GLY A 609 25.80 13.16 3.56
CA GLY A 609 27.13 13.67 3.90
C GLY A 609 27.80 12.88 5.03
N ASN A 610 28.99 13.32 5.44
CA ASN A 610 29.87 12.58 6.36
C ASN A 610 29.83 13.05 7.82
N ASP A 611 28.85 13.88 8.19
CA ASP A 611 28.65 14.35 9.57
C ASP A 611 27.41 13.68 10.19
N PRO A 612 27.57 12.66 11.05
CA PRO A 612 26.45 12.00 11.71
C PRO A 612 25.58 12.95 12.53
N MET A 613 26.13 14.06 13.02
CA MET A 613 25.36 15.02 13.80
C MET A 613 24.39 15.84 12.94
N ALA A 614 24.60 15.87 11.62
CA ALA A 614 23.74 16.53 10.65
C ALA A 614 22.75 15.56 9.96
N TRP A 615 22.88 14.25 10.18
CA TRP A 615 21.98 13.26 9.58
C TRP A 615 20.55 13.38 10.13
N PRO A 616 19.53 13.12 9.30
CA PRO A 616 18.14 13.25 9.70
C PRO A 616 17.80 12.26 10.82
N GLU A 617 17.10 12.79 11.82
CA GLU A 617 16.45 12.07 12.89
C GLU A 617 14.95 12.31 12.81
N ALA A 618 14.17 11.25 13.04
CA ALA A 618 12.71 11.29 13.00
C ALA A 618 12.14 10.33 14.03
N THR A 619 10.91 10.58 14.46
CA THR A 619 10.11 9.60 15.21
C THR A 619 10.04 8.27 14.47
N GLN A 620 10.07 7.18 15.23
CA GLN A 620 9.91 5.83 14.71
C GLN A 620 8.84 5.08 15.47
N ASN A 621 7.95 5.82 16.14
CA ASN A 621 6.70 5.29 16.62
C ASN A 621 5.86 4.80 15.42
N PHE A 622 5.11 3.70 15.60
CA PHE A 622 4.57 2.95 14.47
C PHE A 622 3.60 3.76 13.61
N LYS A 623 2.72 4.56 14.22
CA LYS A 623 1.76 5.41 13.48
C LYS A 623 2.49 6.42 12.57
N ASP A 624 3.57 7.01 13.09
CA ASP A 624 4.32 8.07 12.42
C ASP A 624 5.16 7.49 11.28
N LEU A 625 5.75 6.31 11.51
CA LEU A 625 6.48 5.56 10.49
C LEU A 625 5.57 5.15 9.32
N VAL A 626 4.41 4.57 9.62
CA VAL A 626 3.48 4.09 8.57
C VAL A 626 2.95 5.27 7.76
N HIS A 627 2.51 6.35 8.41
CA HIS A 627 2.05 7.54 7.69
C HIS A 627 3.20 8.22 6.93
N GLY A 628 4.36 8.41 7.54
CA GLY A 628 5.52 9.06 6.92
C GLY A 628 5.97 8.36 5.63
N ILE A 629 5.95 7.03 5.60
CA ILE A 629 6.28 6.24 4.41
C ILE A 629 5.19 6.36 3.32
N HIS A 630 3.91 6.29 3.69
CA HIS A 630 2.80 6.24 2.71
C HIS A 630 2.26 7.61 2.29
N SER A 631 2.84 8.71 2.78
CA SER A 631 2.38 10.08 2.50
C SER A 631 3.39 10.90 1.69
N ALA A 632 4.36 10.25 1.05
CA ALA A 632 5.39 10.91 0.25
C ALA A 632 4.81 11.94 -0.75
N SER A 633 3.67 11.62 -1.39
CA SER A 633 3.01 12.49 -2.37
C SER A 633 2.33 13.74 -1.81
N VAL A 634 2.12 13.82 -0.49
CA VAL A 634 1.42 14.95 0.17
C VAL A 634 2.31 15.72 1.16
N ARG A 635 3.52 15.21 1.44
CA ARG A 635 4.48 15.83 2.33
C ARG A 635 5.30 16.91 1.61
N GLU A 636 5.54 18.05 2.26
CA GLU A 636 6.47 19.08 1.79
C GLU A 636 7.93 18.74 2.12
N THR A 637 8.17 18.16 3.29
CA THR A 637 9.48 17.60 3.67
C THR A 637 9.45 16.06 3.62
N PRO A 638 10.40 15.42 2.93
CA PRO A 638 10.53 13.97 2.95
C PRO A 638 10.55 13.39 4.36
N TYR A 639 10.02 12.18 4.53
CA TYR A 639 10.28 11.41 5.73
C TYR A 639 11.64 10.73 5.54
N GLU A 640 12.68 11.26 6.18
CA GLU A 640 14.05 10.76 6.07
C GLU A 640 14.58 10.41 7.45
N HIS A 641 15.44 9.39 7.53
CA HIS A 641 16.15 9.10 8.77
C HIS A 641 17.38 8.22 8.56
N VAL A 642 18.32 8.29 9.50
CA VAL A 642 19.45 7.36 9.56
C VAL A 642 19.38 6.47 10.82
N ARG A 643 19.66 5.18 10.65
CA ARG A 643 19.80 4.19 11.74
C ARG A 643 21.21 3.65 11.79
N VAL A 644 21.69 3.37 13.00
CA VAL A 644 22.94 2.63 13.20
C VAL A 644 22.62 1.23 13.68
N ARG A 645 23.16 0.22 12.98
CA ARG A 645 23.00 -1.19 13.35
C ARG A 645 24.30 -1.95 13.13
N SER A 646 24.75 -2.65 14.16
CA SER A 646 25.98 -3.47 14.12
C SER A 646 27.20 -2.69 13.61
N GLY A 647 27.33 -1.42 13.98
CA GLY A 647 28.42 -0.54 13.55
C GLY A 647 28.32 0.00 12.12
N ASN A 648 27.21 -0.20 11.41
CA ASN A 648 26.98 0.35 10.08
C ASN A 648 25.82 1.35 10.09
N ALA A 649 25.89 2.35 9.21
CA ALA A 649 24.82 3.32 9.02
C ALA A 649 23.89 2.90 7.89
N TYR A 650 22.60 3.16 8.06
CA TYR A 650 21.53 2.87 7.10
C TYR A 650 20.67 4.13 6.97
N GLY A 651 20.86 4.86 5.88
CA GLY A 651 20.05 6.00 5.48
C GLY A 651 18.80 5.55 4.73
N PHE A 652 17.68 6.18 5.06
CA PHE A 652 16.40 5.96 4.43
C PHE A 652 15.85 7.31 3.96
N ASP A 653 15.51 7.37 2.69
CA ASP A 653 14.74 8.42 2.06
C ASP A 653 13.47 7.78 1.50
N TRP A 654 12.31 8.24 1.97
CA TRP A 654 11.00 7.72 1.58
C TRP A 654 10.25 8.69 0.66
N SER A 655 10.91 9.71 0.11
CA SER A 655 10.31 10.71 -0.79
C SER A 655 9.73 10.15 -2.09
N GLU A 656 10.21 8.99 -2.53
CA GLU A 656 9.81 8.35 -3.79
C GLU A 656 8.84 7.16 -3.58
N VAL A 657 8.47 6.83 -2.33
CA VAL A 657 7.54 5.72 -2.09
C VAL A 657 6.15 6.08 -2.61
N THR A 658 5.68 5.28 -3.56
CA THR A 658 4.34 5.45 -4.11
C THR A 658 3.31 4.67 -3.29
N TYR A 659 2.32 5.37 -2.73
CA TYR A 659 1.12 4.75 -2.18
C TYR A 659 0.07 4.58 -3.30
N PRO A 660 -0.31 3.36 -3.69
CA PRO A 660 -1.20 3.15 -4.84
C PRO A 660 -2.65 3.60 -4.60
N ASN A 661 -3.03 3.82 -3.34
CA ASN A 661 -4.37 4.26 -2.96
C ASN A 661 -4.43 5.76 -2.67
N ASP A 662 -5.63 6.25 -2.36
CA ASP A 662 -5.82 7.61 -1.86
C ASP A 662 -5.34 7.72 -0.40
N PRO A 663 -4.30 8.53 -0.08
CA PRO A 663 -3.77 8.69 1.28
C PRO A 663 -4.80 9.29 2.26
N SER A 664 -5.87 9.91 1.77
CA SER A 664 -6.94 10.43 2.62
C SER A 664 -7.97 9.36 3.03
N ARG A 665 -7.92 8.15 2.45
CA ARG A 665 -8.86 7.07 2.76
C ARG A 665 -8.47 6.29 4.01
N CYS A 666 -8.62 6.90 5.19
CA CYS A 666 -8.19 6.35 6.48
C CYS A 666 -8.71 4.93 6.75
N SER A 667 -9.95 4.63 6.33
CA SER A 667 -10.60 3.32 6.50
C SER A 667 -9.91 2.20 5.73
N LYS A 668 -8.96 2.49 4.83
CA LYS A 668 -8.15 1.46 4.18
C LYS A 668 -7.26 0.74 5.18
N CYS A 669 -6.77 1.41 6.22
CA CYS A 669 -5.88 0.79 7.22
C CYS A 669 -6.49 0.75 8.61
N HIS A 670 -7.33 1.72 8.97
CA HIS A 670 -7.85 1.86 10.33
C HIS A 670 -9.07 0.96 10.60
N GLU A 671 -9.13 0.41 11.82
CA GLU A 671 -10.33 -0.24 12.34
C GLU A 671 -11.41 0.79 12.68
N GLY A 672 -12.57 0.68 12.04
CA GLY A 672 -13.72 1.55 12.25
C GLY A 672 -13.34 3.03 12.25
N ASN A 673 -13.53 3.67 13.39
CA ASN A 673 -13.34 5.11 13.57
C ASN A 673 -12.08 5.45 14.38
N SER A 674 -11.11 4.53 14.47
CA SER A 674 -9.91 4.68 15.31
C SER A 674 -8.99 5.86 14.91
N TYR A 675 -9.17 6.40 13.69
CA TYR A 675 -8.44 7.57 13.19
C TYR A 675 -8.97 8.91 13.70
N PHE A 676 -10.14 8.96 14.35
CA PHE A 676 -10.64 10.21 14.91
C PHE A 676 -9.86 10.63 16.16
N PRO A 677 -9.49 11.93 16.29
CA PRO A 677 -8.81 12.45 17.47
C PRO A 677 -9.52 12.14 18.78
N GLY A 678 -10.87 12.18 18.82
CA GLY A 678 -11.64 11.88 20.04
C GLY A 678 -11.59 10.41 20.46
N ASN A 679 -11.14 9.51 19.58
CA ASN A 679 -10.97 8.09 19.85
C ASN A 679 -9.52 7.73 20.25
N VAL A 680 -8.59 8.70 20.24
CA VAL A 680 -7.27 8.50 20.82
C VAL A 680 -7.43 8.42 22.34
N PRO A 681 -7.01 7.33 23.00
CA PRO A 681 -7.24 7.18 24.44
C PRO A 681 -6.42 8.20 25.22
N ALA A 682 -6.94 8.63 26.38
CA ALA A 682 -6.23 9.54 27.29
C ALA A 682 -4.88 8.99 27.79
N GLY A 683 -4.70 7.66 27.76
CA GLY A 683 -3.43 7.01 28.09
C GLY A 683 -2.41 6.96 26.94
N ALA A 684 -2.71 7.48 25.75
CA ALA A 684 -1.75 7.50 24.65
C ALA A 684 -0.57 8.42 24.98
N LEU A 685 0.65 7.92 24.78
CA LEU A 685 1.86 8.67 25.13
C LEU A 685 2.24 9.68 24.06
N MET A 686 2.98 10.71 24.48
CA MET A 686 3.65 11.63 23.56
C MET A 686 4.72 10.89 22.74
N THR A 687 4.85 11.30 21.49
CA THR A 687 5.78 10.72 20.53
C THR A 687 7.08 11.52 20.54
N THR A 688 8.22 10.86 20.80
CA THR A 688 9.57 11.41 20.67
C THR A 688 9.94 11.51 19.20
N ASP A 689 10.17 12.73 18.73
CA ASP A 689 10.68 13.01 17.39
C ASP A 689 12.21 13.00 17.38
N ILE A 690 12.83 13.65 18.38
CA ILE A 690 14.28 13.69 18.57
C ILE A 690 14.62 13.30 20.01
N THR A 691 15.52 12.33 20.16
CA THR A 691 16.08 11.97 21.47
C THR A 691 17.19 12.93 21.85
N THR A 692 17.06 13.66 22.96
CA THR A 692 18.09 14.58 23.46
C THR A 692 17.99 14.82 24.96
N ASN A 693 19.14 15.06 25.58
CA ASN A 693 19.24 15.51 26.98
C ASN A 693 19.61 17.01 27.07
N GLY A 694 19.49 17.76 25.96
CA GLY A 694 19.86 19.17 25.85
C GLY A 694 21.35 19.45 25.67
N ALA A 695 22.20 18.41 25.60
CA ALA A 695 23.66 18.56 25.53
C ALA A 695 24.32 17.53 24.59
N ILE A 696 23.72 17.26 23.43
CA ILE A 696 24.33 16.39 22.41
C ILE A 696 25.28 17.20 21.54
N ALA A 697 26.59 16.95 21.66
CA ALA A 697 27.62 17.57 20.81
C ALA A 697 28.44 16.54 20.02
N THR A 698 28.43 15.27 20.44
CA THR A 698 29.19 14.18 19.83
C THR A 698 28.34 12.91 19.72
N PRO A 699 28.75 11.94 18.88
CA PRO A 699 28.06 10.64 18.81
C PRO A 699 28.03 9.89 20.14
N ALA A 700 29.08 10.04 20.97
CA ALA A 700 29.12 9.45 22.31
C ALA A 700 28.05 10.05 23.24
N ASP A 701 27.78 11.35 23.13
CA ASP A 701 26.70 12.01 23.88
C ASP A 701 25.33 11.48 23.45
N SER A 702 25.13 11.27 22.13
CA SER A 702 23.90 10.68 21.61
C SER A 702 23.69 9.23 22.10
N VAL A 703 24.75 8.41 22.10
CA VAL A 703 24.70 7.05 22.67
C VAL A 703 24.31 7.10 24.15
N ALA A 704 24.87 8.03 24.93
CA ALA A 704 24.53 8.20 26.34
C ALA A 704 23.08 8.63 26.55
N ALA A 705 22.58 9.59 25.76
CA ALA A 705 21.19 10.05 25.82
C ALA A 705 20.16 8.96 25.46
N ARG A 706 20.58 7.94 24.70
CA ARG A 706 19.74 6.79 24.30
C ARG A 706 19.86 5.57 25.22
N ALA A 707 20.72 5.62 26.23
CA ALA A 707 20.90 4.51 27.17
C ALA A 707 19.65 4.26 28.01
N SER A 708 18.89 5.31 28.33
CA SER A 708 17.55 5.23 28.89
C SER A 708 16.68 6.35 28.30
N VAL A 709 15.62 5.97 27.59
CA VAL A 709 14.61 6.91 27.08
C VAL A 709 13.29 6.71 27.84
N PRO A 710 12.44 7.75 27.95
CA PRO A 710 12.64 9.11 27.43
C PRO A 710 13.53 9.99 28.33
N ASN A 711 14.01 11.11 27.78
CA ASN A 711 14.66 12.19 28.51
C ASN A 711 13.71 13.39 28.67
N ASP A 712 13.88 14.17 29.73
CA ASP A 712 13.06 15.37 29.99
C ASP A 712 13.17 16.44 28.89
N GLN A 713 14.29 16.48 28.17
CA GLN A 713 14.56 17.41 27.08
C GLN A 713 14.28 16.84 25.69
N ASP A 714 13.80 15.59 25.59
CA ASP A 714 13.43 15.01 24.30
C ASP A 714 12.45 15.95 23.58
N VAL A 715 12.60 16.06 22.26
CA VAL A 715 11.67 16.81 21.43
C VAL A 715 10.48 15.91 21.15
N VAL A 716 9.29 16.34 21.55
CA VAL A 716 8.09 15.53 21.47
C VAL A 716 6.91 16.26 20.85
N ASN A 717 6.00 15.46 20.33
CA ASN A 717 4.68 15.83 19.88
C ASN A 717 3.62 15.10 20.69
N ASN A 718 2.51 15.77 21.01
CA ASN A 718 1.39 15.08 21.65
C ASN A 718 0.83 13.99 20.71
N ALA A 719 0.09 13.03 21.28
CA ALA A 719 -0.32 11.84 20.56
C ALA A 719 -1.17 12.12 19.30
N VAL A 720 -1.93 13.22 19.26
CA VAL A 720 -2.77 13.58 18.10
C VAL A 720 -1.93 14.33 17.06
N VAL A 721 -1.20 15.36 17.49
CA VAL A 721 -0.36 16.20 16.62
C VAL A 721 0.66 15.36 15.85
N ALA A 722 1.31 14.40 16.52
CA ALA A 722 2.29 13.52 15.88
C ALA A 722 1.69 12.73 14.69
N ALA A 723 0.47 12.23 14.86
CA ALA A 723 -0.23 11.49 13.80
C ALA A 723 -0.57 12.37 12.58
N CYS A 724 -0.98 13.63 12.83
CA CYS A 724 -1.31 14.59 11.78
C CYS A 724 -0.05 15.08 11.06
N TYR A 725 1.01 15.42 11.79
CA TYR A 725 2.29 15.89 11.27
C TYR A 725 2.95 14.91 10.30
N SER A 726 2.70 13.62 10.50
CA SER A 726 3.25 12.58 9.64
C SER A 726 2.78 12.70 8.17
N CYS A 727 1.67 13.39 7.89
CA CYS A 727 1.24 13.73 6.52
C CYS A 727 1.18 15.25 6.28
N HIS A 728 0.84 16.04 7.30
CA HIS A 728 0.63 17.50 7.23
C HIS A 728 1.83 18.26 7.79
N ASN A 729 2.90 18.36 7.03
CA ASN A 729 4.16 18.97 7.44
C ASN A 729 4.50 20.27 6.70
N SER A 730 3.49 20.99 6.19
CA SER A 730 3.70 22.31 5.65
C SER A 730 4.01 23.33 6.75
N GLY A 731 4.72 24.41 6.40
CA GLY A 731 5.00 25.51 7.32
C GLY A 731 3.75 26.03 8.06
N PRO A 732 2.66 26.35 7.36
CA PRO A 732 1.39 26.76 7.98
C PRO A 732 0.76 25.68 8.88
N ALA A 733 0.78 24.41 8.46
CA ALA A 733 0.22 23.31 9.26
C ALA A 733 1.00 23.13 10.57
N MET A 734 2.34 23.21 10.52
CA MET A 734 3.18 23.12 11.71
C MET A 734 2.97 24.29 12.67
N LEU A 735 2.83 25.52 12.16
CA LEU A 735 2.50 26.69 12.98
C LEU A 735 1.14 26.51 13.69
N HIS A 736 0.13 26.04 12.96
CA HIS A 736 -1.19 25.74 13.53
C HIS A 736 -1.11 24.69 14.63
N MET A 737 -0.41 23.56 14.39
CA MET A 737 -0.28 22.48 15.37
C MET A 737 0.49 22.93 16.61
N ASN A 738 1.62 23.64 16.47
CA ASN A 738 2.38 24.17 17.62
C ASN A 738 1.55 25.09 18.51
N ALA A 739 0.66 25.91 17.93
CA ALA A 739 -0.19 26.82 18.69
C ALA A 739 -1.29 26.10 19.51
N ASN A 740 -1.57 24.83 19.18
CA ASN A 740 -2.68 24.07 19.73
C ASN A 740 -2.25 22.75 20.40
N GLN A 741 -0.94 22.50 20.59
CA GLN A 741 -0.44 21.26 21.18
C GLN A 741 -0.44 21.22 22.71
#